data_AF-A0A4E0QUT7-F1
#
_entry.id   AF-A0A4E0QUT7-F1
#
_cell.length_a   1.000
_cell.length_b   1.000
_cell.length_c   1.000
_cell.angle_alpha   90.00
_cell.angle_beta   90.00
_cell.angle_gamma   90.00
#
_symmetry.space_group_name_H-M   'P 1'
#
loop_
_entity.id
_entity.type
_entity.pdbx_description
1 polymer ?
#
loop_
_entity_poly.entity_id
_entity_poly.type
_entity_poly.pdbx_seq_one_letter_code
_entity_poly.pdbx_strand_id
1 'polypeptide(L)'
;SAEAKKAFKSAPTWEKSAKAINAFVEIYGKKPQQRGKETIEIEDSEFSEPSLANAYLRYKENPEFKDALSEKAKEVFETKLTWEKYATAINAFFLEYHENPKQHGDRTIKIEGSEFSEYQLAQAYQRNKKHLKFIAKLSKKAKKPFKSEPAWQKLAKAINAFVLEYEKKPKQGGDRTIEIEGYEFSEDRLAKAYYSHNENLKFMDALSAKAKEAFKATPAWTKHAKAINAFVETYGKKPKKNGERTIEIEGLKLSEAQLASSYQRYKGISKFTDVLSAEAKKAFKSAPTWEKSAKAINAFVLEYEKNPKLKQGGDRTIEIEGYEFLEQQLADAYLRYQENPEFRKKLSAKARGAFEPFGKKSAKAINAFVETYGEKPKYNGDRTIEIEGYKFSEQRLARAYPSYKNNYEFIKKLSAEAKKAFKSEPAWQKLAKAINAFVKRYGRKPQQRGKETIEIEGYEFSEDSLANAYVRYKENPEFRKKLSAKARWAYEPFGKRSVKAINAFVLQYNENPKHNGERSIEIEGYEFSEDSLANAYVRYKENPEFRKKLSAKARWAFEPFWKRSAKAINAFVLEYEKKPKQGGDRTIEIEGYKCLEDQLARAYQTHKEKSEFKDALSTEAKKLFRSWGKISCKALTQ
;
A
#
# COMPACT_ATOMS: atom_id res chain seq x y z
N SER A 1 -18.20 -18.34 -22.47
CA SER A 1 -18.61 -18.37 -23.88
C SER A 1 -17.47 -18.89 -24.75
N ALA A 2 -17.75 -19.36 -25.97
CA ALA A 2 -16.74 -19.67 -26.98
C ALA A 2 -15.82 -18.45 -27.29
N GLU A 3 -16.35 -17.23 -27.08
CA GLU A 3 -15.59 -15.98 -27.20
C GLU A 3 -14.61 -15.74 -26.03
N ALA A 4 -14.91 -16.21 -24.82
CA ALA A 4 -13.95 -16.21 -23.72
C ALA A 4 -12.79 -17.21 -23.97
N LYS A 5 -13.08 -18.33 -24.65
CA LYS A 5 -12.05 -19.27 -25.14
C LYS A 5 -11.24 -18.70 -26.32
N LYS A 6 -11.79 -17.74 -27.08
CA LYS A 6 -11.10 -17.05 -28.19
C LYS A 6 -10.22 -15.89 -27.70
N ALA A 7 -10.61 -15.19 -26.63
CA ALA A 7 -9.78 -14.16 -25.97
C ALA A 7 -8.57 -14.74 -25.19
N PHE A 8 -8.61 -16.02 -24.84
CA PHE A 8 -7.46 -16.72 -24.26
C PHE A 8 -6.40 -17.14 -25.31
N LYS A 9 -6.71 -17.04 -26.61
CA LYS A 9 -5.83 -17.47 -27.72
C LYS A 9 -4.96 -16.37 -28.34
N SER A 10 -4.96 -15.15 -27.81
CA SER A 10 -4.10 -14.04 -28.30
C SER A 10 -3.28 -13.33 -27.22
N ALA A 11 -3.17 -13.91 -26.02
CA ALA A 11 -1.99 -13.64 -25.21
C ALA A 11 -0.79 -14.20 -25.98
N PRO A 12 0.40 -13.56 -25.98
CA PRO A 12 1.58 -14.25 -26.49
C PRO A 12 1.59 -15.60 -25.80
N THR A 13 1.62 -16.69 -26.57
CA THR A 13 1.84 -17.99 -25.97
C THR A 13 3.07 -17.84 -25.09
N TRP A 14 3.07 -18.49 -23.93
CA TRP A 14 4.19 -18.40 -23.02
C TRP A 14 5.52 -18.68 -23.78
N GLU A 15 5.46 -19.49 -24.85
CA GLU A 15 6.51 -19.75 -25.84
C GLU A 15 7.05 -18.47 -26.52
N LYS A 16 6.18 -17.63 -27.10
CA LYS A 16 6.59 -16.36 -27.72
C LYS A 16 7.20 -15.41 -26.69
N SER A 17 6.62 -15.39 -25.48
CA SER A 17 7.17 -14.60 -24.38
C SER A 17 8.56 -15.11 -23.96
N ALA A 18 8.77 -16.43 -23.91
CA ALA A 18 10.05 -17.03 -23.58
C ALA A 18 11.10 -16.71 -24.65
N LYS A 19 10.76 -16.83 -25.95
CA LYS A 19 11.64 -16.43 -27.06
C LYS A 19 12.05 -14.96 -26.99
N ALA A 20 11.09 -14.06 -26.77
CA ALA A 20 11.37 -12.64 -26.67
C ALA A 20 12.18 -12.27 -25.42
N ILE A 21 11.96 -12.97 -24.31
CA ILE A 21 12.78 -12.83 -23.10
C ILE A 21 14.21 -13.34 -23.34
N ASN A 22 14.38 -14.47 -24.02
CA ASN A 22 15.70 -15.00 -24.36
C ASN A 22 16.49 -14.02 -25.23
N ALA A 23 15.88 -13.53 -26.30
CA ALA A 23 16.52 -12.59 -27.20
C ALA A 23 16.81 -11.24 -26.51
N PHE A 24 15.92 -10.77 -25.63
CA PHE A 24 16.18 -9.56 -24.84
C PHE A 24 17.39 -9.73 -23.92
N VAL A 25 17.47 -10.85 -23.20
CA VAL A 25 18.61 -11.17 -22.33
C VAL A 25 19.90 -11.36 -23.14
N GLU A 26 19.79 -11.93 -24.34
CA GLU A 26 20.94 -12.14 -25.22
C GLU A 26 21.53 -10.82 -25.71
N ILE A 27 20.68 -9.89 -26.15
CA ILE A 27 21.08 -8.56 -26.66
C ILE A 27 21.54 -7.65 -25.52
N TYR A 28 20.78 -7.55 -24.44
CA TYR A 28 21.00 -6.52 -23.41
C TYR A 28 21.70 -7.05 -22.16
N GLY A 29 21.90 -8.37 -22.03
CA GLY A 29 22.61 -8.99 -20.89
C GLY A 29 21.93 -8.77 -19.53
N LYS A 30 20.70 -8.27 -19.49
CA LYS A 30 19.98 -7.86 -18.27
C LYS A 30 18.54 -8.33 -18.30
N LYS A 31 17.93 -8.40 -17.11
CA LYS A 31 16.49 -8.69 -16.99
C LYS A 31 15.65 -7.48 -17.44
N PRO A 32 14.50 -7.71 -18.10
CA PRO A 32 13.54 -6.66 -18.40
C PRO A 32 12.98 -6.01 -17.13
N GLN A 33 12.94 -4.68 -17.10
CA GLN A 33 12.40 -3.87 -16.01
C GLN A 33 11.05 -3.23 -16.36
N GLN A 34 10.18 -3.08 -15.35
CA GLN A 34 8.86 -2.44 -15.51
C GLN A 34 8.91 -0.95 -15.91
N ARG A 35 10.07 -0.31 -15.79
CA ARG A 35 10.31 1.10 -16.18
C ARG A 35 11.39 1.25 -17.25
N GLY A 36 11.77 0.15 -17.89
CA GLY A 36 12.71 0.15 -19.00
C GLY A 36 12.14 0.85 -20.24
N LYS A 37 13.03 1.31 -21.12
CA LYS A 37 12.65 2.00 -22.37
C LYS A 37 12.98 1.16 -23.61
N GLU A 38 13.71 0.08 -23.43
CA GLU A 38 14.22 -0.77 -24.48
C GLU A 38 13.10 -1.62 -25.11
N THR A 39 13.24 -1.92 -26.40
CA THR A 39 12.34 -2.78 -27.15
C THR A 39 13.13 -3.83 -27.92
N ILE A 40 12.47 -4.93 -28.26
CA ILE A 40 13.01 -5.99 -29.11
C ILE A 40 11.93 -6.50 -30.05
N GLU A 41 12.30 -6.82 -31.29
CA GLU A 41 11.38 -7.34 -32.29
C GLU A 41 11.61 -8.84 -32.51
N ILE A 42 10.55 -9.63 -32.39
CA ILE A 42 10.57 -11.09 -32.56
C ILE A 42 9.32 -11.50 -33.33
N GLU A 43 9.48 -12.19 -34.45
CA GLU A 43 8.38 -12.73 -35.27
C GLU A 43 7.29 -11.67 -35.55
N ASP A 44 7.70 -10.54 -36.15
CA ASP A 44 6.84 -9.40 -36.52
C ASP A 44 6.07 -8.77 -35.35
N SER A 45 6.59 -8.92 -34.13
CA SER A 45 6.01 -8.37 -32.91
C SER A 45 7.05 -7.61 -32.10
N GLU A 46 6.78 -6.35 -31.78
CA GLU A 46 7.62 -5.54 -30.92
C GLU A 46 7.25 -5.77 -29.43
N PHE A 47 8.25 -6.11 -28.64
CA PHE A 47 8.13 -6.33 -27.20
C PHE A 47 8.87 -5.23 -26.45
N SER A 48 8.11 -4.39 -25.75
CA SER A 48 8.69 -3.43 -24.81
C SER A 48 9.20 -4.12 -23.54
N GLU A 49 10.26 -3.56 -22.95
CA GLU A 49 10.83 -4.06 -21.70
C GLU A 49 9.80 -4.20 -20.55
N PRO A 50 8.87 -3.25 -20.33
CA PRO A 50 7.78 -3.43 -19.36
C PRO A 50 6.82 -4.59 -19.69
N SER A 51 6.55 -4.83 -20.97
CA SER A 51 5.72 -5.95 -21.42
C SER A 51 6.39 -7.29 -21.13
N LEU A 52 7.70 -7.40 -21.38
CA LEU A 52 8.49 -8.59 -21.09
C LEU A 52 8.61 -8.85 -19.57
N ALA A 53 8.81 -7.79 -18.77
CA ALA A 53 8.85 -7.90 -17.31
C ALA A 53 7.53 -8.44 -16.72
N ASN A 54 6.40 -7.97 -17.25
CA ASN A 54 5.08 -8.46 -16.84
C ASN A 54 4.79 -9.87 -17.36
N ALA A 55 5.25 -10.21 -18.56
CA ALA A 55 5.11 -11.57 -19.11
C ALA A 55 5.86 -12.59 -18.24
N TYR A 56 7.09 -12.29 -17.83
CA TYR A 56 7.84 -13.15 -16.90
C TYR A 56 7.10 -13.32 -15.57
N LEU A 57 6.63 -12.24 -14.93
CA LEU A 57 5.88 -12.34 -13.67
C LEU A 57 4.60 -13.18 -13.78
N ARG A 58 3.96 -13.17 -14.96
CA ARG A 58 2.73 -13.90 -15.23
C ARG A 58 2.98 -15.40 -15.45
N TYR A 59 4.09 -15.76 -16.08
CA TYR A 59 4.37 -17.15 -16.49
C TYR A 59 5.49 -17.83 -15.69
N LYS A 60 6.14 -17.15 -14.75
CA LYS A 60 7.22 -17.70 -13.90
C LYS A 60 6.84 -18.91 -13.05
N GLU A 61 5.56 -19.26 -12.90
CA GLU A 61 5.12 -20.48 -12.20
C GLU A 61 4.71 -21.60 -13.17
N ASN A 62 4.72 -21.35 -14.49
CA ASN A 62 4.47 -22.35 -15.52
C ASN A 62 5.76 -23.14 -15.81
N PRO A 63 5.81 -24.48 -15.60
CA PRO A 63 6.98 -25.31 -15.85
C PRO A 63 7.48 -25.25 -17.31
N GLU A 64 6.56 -25.35 -18.28
CA GLU A 64 6.90 -25.35 -19.71
C GLU A 64 7.56 -24.04 -20.14
N PHE A 65 7.13 -22.92 -19.54
CA PHE A 65 7.74 -21.60 -19.74
C PHE A 65 9.16 -21.52 -19.16
N LYS A 66 9.40 -22.10 -17.98
CA LYS A 66 10.74 -22.14 -17.39
C LYS A 66 11.69 -22.97 -18.25
N ASP A 67 11.22 -24.11 -18.72
CA ASP A 67 12.02 -25.02 -19.53
C ASP A 67 12.41 -24.39 -20.88
N ALA A 68 11.54 -23.55 -21.45
CA ALA A 68 11.79 -22.82 -22.68
C ALA A 68 12.67 -21.55 -22.55
N LEU A 69 13.02 -21.14 -21.34
CA LEU A 69 14.04 -20.09 -21.16
C LEU A 69 15.43 -20.66 -21.48
N SER A 70 16.23 -19.89 -22.22
CA SER A 70 17.64 -20.20 -22.47
C SER A 70 18.40 -20.24 -21.15
N GLU A 71 19.51 -20.99 -21.09
CA GLU A 71 20.34 -21.03 -19.88
C GLU A 71 20.83 -19.64 -19.44
N LYS A 72 21.13 -18.74 -20.40
CA LYS A 72 21.48 -17.35 -20.12
C LYS A 72 20.30 -16.55 -19.54
N ALA A 73 19.08 -16.77 -20.03
CA ALA A 73 17.89 -16.16 -19.45
C ALA A 73 17.58 -16.75 -18.06
N LYS A 74 17.65 -18.08 -17.90
CA LYS A 74 17.56 -18.70 -16.59
C LYS A 74 18.62 -18.11 -15.66
N GLU A 75 19.86 -17.94 -16.07
CA GLU A 75 20.88 -17.30 -15.24
C GLU A 75 20.57 -15.82 -14.92
N VAL A 76 19.98 -15.05 -15.84
CA VAL A 76 19.63 -13.63 -15.60
C VAL A 76 18.35 -13.44 -14.76
N PHE A 77 17.49 -14.44 -14.71
CA PHE A 77 16.25 -14.41 -13.91
C PHE A 77 16.34 -15.23 -12.60
N GLU A 78 17.11 -16.31 -12.64
CA GLU A 78 17.54 -17.15 -11.52
C GLU A 78 18.91 -16.74 -10.98
N THR A 79 19.50 -15.65 -11.48
CA THR A 79 20.39 -14.82 -10.67
C THR A 79 19.49 -14.41 -9.53
N LYS A 80 19.51 -15.26 -8.51
CA LYS A 80 19.16 -14.95 -7.15
C LYS A 80 19.81 -13.61 -6.98
N LEU A 81 18.98 -12.56 -7.04
CA LEU A 81 19.35 -11.29 -6.48
C LEU A 81 19.48 -11.67 -5.02
N THR A 82 20.70 -12.07 -4.66
CA THR A 82 20.92 -12.75 -3.41
C THR A 82 20.43 -11.74 -2.38
N TRP A 83 19.73 -12.22 -1.37
CA TRP A 83 19.36 -11.35 -0.25
C TRP A 83 20.58 -10.56 0.26
N GLU A 84 21.79 -11.07 0.01
CA GLU A 84 23.07 -10.38 0.10
C GLU A 84 23.14 -9.08 -0.72
N LYS A 85 22.88 -9.03 -2.04
CA LYS A 85 22.89 -7.78 -2.82
C LYS A 85 21.88 -6.74 -2.30
N TYR A 86 20.70 -7.20 -1.88
CA TYR A 86 19.67 -6.33 -1.29
C TYR A 86 20.06 -5.85 0.11
N ALA A 87 20.69 -6.72 0.91
CA ALA A 87 21.22 -6.37 2.23
C ALA A 87 22.44 -5.45 2.12
N THR A 88 23.26 -5.57 1.08
CA THR A 88 24.37 -4.67 0.76
C THR A 88 23.85 -3.28 0.42
N ALA A 89 22.77 -3.17 -0.37
CA ALA A 89 22.11 -1.89 -0.65
C ALA A 89 21.48 -1.24 0.58
N ILE A 90 20.85 -2.04 1.44
CA ILE A 90 20.29 -1.55 2.71
C ILE A 90 21.40 -1.14 3.69
N ASN A 91 22.51 -1.89 3.78
CA ASN A 91 23.63 -1.54 4.64
C ASN A 91 24.44 -0.33 4.15
N ALA A 92 24.66 -0.21 2.83
CA ALA A 92 25.31 0.96 2.24
C ALA A 92 24.48 2.23 2.51
N PHE A 93 23.16 2.15 2.31
CA PHE A 93 22.24 3.21 2.69
C PHE A 93 22.33 3.53 4.19
N PHE A 94 22.40 2.54 5.08
CA PHE A 94 22.46 2.76 6.52
C PHE A 94 23.79 3.38 7.00
N LEU A 95 24.92 3.02 6.38
CA LEU A 95 26.23 3.58 6.68
C LEU A 95 26.31 5.05 6.26
N GLU A 96 25.83 5.36 5.05
CA GLU A 96 25.85 6.73 4.51
C GLU A 96 24.83 7.65 5.22
N TYR A 97 23.69 7.11 5.64
CA TYR A 97 22.65 7.83 6.40
C TYR A 97 23.10 8.18 7.83
N HIS A 98 23.98 7.37 8.43
CA HIS A 98 24.56 7.67 9.73
C HIS A 98 25.68 8.71 9.66
N GLU A 99 26.32 8.87 8.50
CA GLU A 99 27.39 9.85 8.28
C GLU A 99 26.84 11.25 7.94
N ASN A 100 25.64 11.41 7.35
CA ASN A 100 25.09 12.74 7.07
C ASN A 100 23.54 12.83 7.00
N PRO A 101 22.84 13.07 8.12
CA PRO A 101 21.36 12.95 8.21
C PRO A 101 20.54 14.12 7.64
N LYS A 102 21.13 15.10 6.96
CA LYS A 102 20.47 16.40 6.64
C LYS A 102 19.96 16.60 5.21
N GLN A 103 19.99 15.62 4.32
CA GLN A 103 19.50 15.80 2.95
C GLN A 103 18.44 14.77 2.58
N HIS A 104 17.17 15.20 2.56
CA HIS A 104 16.06 14.42 2.04
C HIS A 104 15.71 14.88 0.62
N GLY A 105 15.87 13.98 -0.36
CA GLY A 105 15.38 14.18 -1.73
C GLY A 105 15.92 13.16 -2.74
N ASP A 106 15.00 12.45 -3.42
CA ASP A 106 15.15 11.63 -4.64
C ASP A 106 16.55 11.12 -5.02
N ARG A 107 17.23 10.41 -4.12
CA ARG A 107 18.53 9.76 -4.42
C ARG A 107 18.38 8.34 -4.94
N THR A 108 19.30 7.98 -5.83
CA THR A 108 19.47 6.64 -6.40
C THR A 108 20.84 6.08 -6.03
N ILE A 109 20.86 4.90 -5.40
CA ILE A 109 22.08 4.22 -4.97
C ILE A 109 22.40 3.13 -5.98
N LYS A 110 23.58 3.19 -6.59
CA LYS A 110 24.05 2.19 -7.56
C LYS A 110 24.96 1.17 -6.87
N ILE A 111 24.62 -0.11 -6.96
CA ILE A 111 25.48 -1.21 -6.47
C ILE A 111 25.56 -2.28 -7.54
N GLU A 112 26.79 -2.61 -7.96
CA GLU A 112 27.09 -3.68 -8.92
C GLU A 112 26.16 -3.66 -10.15
N GLY A 113 26.01 -2.49 -10.78
CA GLY A 113 25.22 -2.31 -12.00
C GLY A 113 23.69 -2.25 -11.79
N SER A 114 23.20 -2.26 -10.54
CA SER A 114 21.78 -2.10 -10.21
C SER A 114 21.52 -0.79 -9.47
N GLU A 115 20.46 -0.07 -9.85
CA GLU A 115 20.08 1.20 -9.22
C GLU A 115 18.85 1.03 -8.31
N PHE A 116 18.93 1.55 -7.09
CA PHE A 116 17.85 1.50 -6.10
C PHE A 116 17.49 2.90 -5.65
N SER A 117 16.22 3.27 -5.71
CA SER A 117 15.76 4.53 -5.11
C SER A 117 15.68 4.41 -3.59
N GLU A 118 15.99 5.50 -2.90
CA GLU A 118 15.88 5.61 -1.43
C GLU A 118 14.49 5.21 -0.92
N TYR A 119 13.43 5.58 -1.65
CA TYR A 119 12.05 5.19 -1.35
C TYR A 119 11.80 3.68 -1.42
N GLN A 120 12.38 2.98 -2.40
CA GLN A 120 12.26 1.53 -2.53
C GLN A 120 12.97 0.81 -1.38
N LEU A 121 14.15 1.30 -0.97
CA LEU A 121 14.91 0.74 0.15
C LEU A 121 14.20 0.98 1.49
N ALA A 122 13.65 2.18 1.71
CA ALA A 122 12.88 2.51 2.92
C ALA A 122 11.58 1.70 3.04
N GLN A 123 10.85 1.49 1.94
CA GLN A 123 9.67 0.62 1.94
C GLN A 123 10.01 -0.85 2.17
N ALA A 124 11.09 -1.35 1.57
CA ALA A 124 11.54 -2.73 1.76
C ALA A 124 11.95 -3.00 3.22
N TYR A 125 12.61 -2.03 3.86
CA TYR A 125 12.96 -2.07 5.29
C TYR A 125 11.72 -2.08 6.19
N GLN A 126 10.77 -1.17 5.95
CA GLN A 126 9.50 -1.10 6.69
C GLN A 126 8.68 -2.40 6.58
N ARG A 127 8.61 -3.00 5.39
CA ARG A 127 7.85 -4.23 5.14
C ARG A 127 8.48 -5.49 5.75
N ASN A 128 9.81 -5.53 5.91
CA ASN A 128 10.53 -6.73 6.36
C ASN A 128 11.03 -6.68 7.81
N LYS A 129 10.54 -5.75 8.63
CA LYS A 129 10.87 -5.63 10.07
C LYS A 129 10.65 -6.93 10.87
N LYS A 130 9.77 -7.83 10.41
CA LYS A 130 9.50 -9.16 11.02
C LYS A 130 10.51 -10.26 10.63
N HIS A 131 11.34 -10.07 9.60
CA HIS A 131 12.29 -11.07 9.10
C HIS A 131 13.76 -10.82 9.50
N LEU A 132 14.03 -9.86 10.40
CA LEU A 132 15.38 -9.56 10.91
C LEU A 132 16.13 -10.78 11.49
N LYS A 133 15.43 -11.79 11.99
CA LYS A 133 16.02 -13.07 12.46
C LYS A 133 16.63 -13.92 11.33
N PHE A 134 16.22 -13.72 10.08
CA PHE A 134 16.71 -14.45 8.91
C PHE A 134 18.00 -13.81 8.32
N ILE A 135 18.13 -12.48 8.41
CA ILE A 135 19.34 -11.73 8.01
C ILE A 135 20.55 -12.15 8.88
N ALA A 136 20.34 -12.34 10.19
CA ALA A 136 21.36 -12.88 11.08
C ALA A 136 21.83 -14.30 10.68
N LYS A 137 20.94 -15.10 10.05
CA LYS A 137 21.19 -16.49 9.66
C LYS A 137 21.95 -16.61 8.33
N LEU A 138 21.79 -15.66 7.41
CA LEU A 138 22.49 -15.62 6.11
C LEU A 138 23.95 -15.13 6.24
N SER A 139 24.25 -14.24 7.20
CA SER A 139 25.63 -13.78 7.47
C SER A 139 26.62 -14.91 7.84
N LYS A 140 26.12 -16.09 8.24
CA LYS A 140 26.94 -17.28 8.55
C LYS A 140 27.36 -18.09 7.31
N LYS A 141 26.70 -17.95 6.14
CA LYS A 141 26.97 -18.76 4.94
C LYS A 141 27.77 -18.05 3.83
N ALA A 142 27.90 -16.72 3.87
CA ALA A 142 28.71 -15.96 2.91
C ALA A 142 30.20 -15.97 3.31
N LYS A 143 30.94 -17.00 2.90
CA LYS A 143 32.41 -17.07 3.06
C LYS A 143 33.12 -16.22 2.01
N LYS A 144 33.24 -14.90 2.22
CA LYS A 144 34.42 -14.04 1.92
C LYS A 144 34.08 -12.56 2.24
N PRO A 145 34.87 -11.87 3.09
CA PRO A 145 34.50 -10.57 3.64
C PRO A 145 34.95 -9.40 2.75
N PHE A 146 34.04 -8.49 2.40
CA PHE A 146 34.47 -7.11 2.12
C PHE A 146 34.89 -6.49 3.45
N LYS A 147 36.14 -6.00 3.48
CA LYS A 147 36.83 -5.45 4.65
C LYS A 147 36.22 -4.11 5.09
N SER A 148 35.01 -4.12 5.63
CA SER A 148 34.68 -3.17 6.69
C SER A 148 34.93 -3.91 7.99
N GLU A 149 35.77 -3.34 8.86
CA GLU A 149 36.04 -3.90 10.18
C GLU A 149 34.70 -4.23 10.88
N PRO A 150 34.40 -5.51 11.17
CA PRO A 150 33.18 -5.90 11.84
C PRO A 150 32.98 -5.07 13.10
N ALA A 151 31.74 -4.71 13.41
CA ALA A 151 31.43 -3.87 14.57
C ALA A 151 32.05 -4.41 15.88
N TRP A 152 32.19 -5.74 16.02
CA TRP A 152 32.86 -6.35 17.16
C TRP A 152 34.39 -6.12 17.18
N GLN A 153 35.06 -6.02 16.03
CA GLN A 153 36.48 -5.67 15.94
C GLN A 153 36.72 -4.20 16.29
N LYS A 154 35.88 -3.28 15.79
CA LYS A 154 35.90 -1.87 16.21
C LYS A 154 35.69 -1.73 17.72
N LEU A 155 34.76 -2.50 18.28
CA LEU A 155 34.50 -2.54 19.71
C LEU A 155 35.68 -3.12 20.50
N ALA A 156 36.32 -4.18 20.01
CA ALA A 156 37.50 -4.75 20.65
C ALA A 156 38.69 -3.77 20.63
N LYS A 157 38.90 -3.05 19.52
CA LYS A 157 39.86 -1.93 19.44
C LYS A 157 39.51 -0.84 20.44
N ALA A 158 38.23 -0.50 20.58
CA ALA A 158 37.80 0.51 21.53
C ALA A 158 38.07 0.13 22.98
N ILE A 159 37.80 -1.13 23.32
CA ILE A 159 38.10 -1.68 24.65
C ILE A 159 39.62 -1.73 24.89
N ASN A 160 40.43 -2.14 23.90
CA ASN A 160 41.88 -2.17 24.02
C ASN A 160 42.48 -0.76 24.19
N ALA A 161 42.01 0.22 23.40
CA ALA A 161 42.43 1.61 23.48
C ALA A 161 42.05 2.23 24.84
N PHE A 162 40.84 1.95 25.32
CA PHE A 162 40.37 2.37 26.64
C PHE A 162 41.26 1.84 27.77
N VAL A 163 41.65 0.56 27.72
CA VAL A 163 42.53 -0.06 28.72
C VAL A 163 43.94 0.53 28.69
N LEU A 164 44.46 0.87 27.51
CA LEU A 164 45.76 1.55 27.38
C LEU A 164 45.72 3.00 27.88
N GLU A 165 44.60 3.70 27.69
CA GLU A 165 44.41 5.04 28.23
C GLU A 165 44.22 5.04 29.76
N TYR A 166 43.60 3.98 30.28
CA TYR A 166 43.45 3.74 31.72
C TYR A 166 44.79 3.68 32.46
N GLU A 167 45.82 3.06 31.86
CA GLU A 167 47.17 2.97 32.44
C GLU A 167 47.87 4.34 32.51
N LYS A 168 47.59 5.25 31.57
CA LYS A 168 48.26 6.56 31.50
C LYS A 168 47.71 7.56 32.53
N LYS A 169 46.50 7.35 33.04
CA LYS A 169 45.84 8.24 34.02
C LYS A 169 45.01 7.43 35.03
N PRO A 170 45.59 6.85 36.09
CA PRO A 170 44.81 6.28 37.17
C PRO A 170 43.94 7.36 37.88
N LYS A 171 42.76 6.96 38.36
CA LYS A 171 41.56 7.75 38.73
C LYS A 171 41.74 9.16 39.37
N GLN A 172 40.96 10.11 38.85
CA GLN A 172 40.22 11.14 39.62
C GLN A 172 38.75 11.05 39.14
N GLY A 173 37.77 10.97 40.06
CA GLY A 173 36.43 10.42 39.80
C GLY A 173 35.55 11.11 38.74
N GLY A 174 34.81 10.29 37.96
CA GLY A 174 33.84 10.66 36.93
C GLY A 174 33.67 9.54 35.87
N ASP A 175 32.49 9.43 35.22
CA ASP A 175 32.28 8.49 34.09
C ASP A 175 33.19 8.90 32.92
N ARG A 176 34.18 8.07 32.57
CA ARG A 176 35.12 8.38 31.48
C ARG A 176 34.53 8.05 30.12
N THR A 177 34.82 8.90 29.15
CA THR A 177 34.56 8.67 27.74
C THR A 177 35.86 8.63 26.94
N ILE A 178 35.92 7.78 25.91
CA ILE A 178 37.00 7.72 24.94
C ILE A 178 36.42 7.95 23.54
N GLU A 179 37.06 8.79 22.74
CA GLU A 179 36.67 9.02 21.35
C GLU A 179 37.54 8.17 20.42
N ILE A 180 36.90 7.35 19.59
CA ILE A 180 37.59 6.47 18.64
C ILE A 180 36.87 6.55 17.31
N GLU A 181 37.62 6.93 16.27
CA GLU A 181 37.09 7.09 14.90
C GLU A 181 35.84 8.01 14.85
N GLY A 182 35.80 9.07 15.66
CA GLY A 182 34.69 10.02 15.74
C GLY A 182 33.51 9.58 16.61
N TYR A 183 33.65 8.49 17.36
CA TYR A 183 32.60 7.97 18.25
C TYR A 183 33.02 8.01 19.72
N GLU A 184 32.16 8.60 20.54
CA GLU A 184 32.36 8.67 21.99
C GLU A 184 31.79 7.42 22.69
N PHE A 185 32.66 6.71 23.42
CA PHE A 185 32.32 5.51 24.18
C PHE A 185 32.53 5.76 25.67
N SER A 186 31.47 5.63 26.47
CA SER A 186 31.61 5.65 27.93
C SER A 186 32.06 4.30 28.48
N GLU A 187 32.74 4.31 29.63
CA GLU A 187 33.18 3.13 30.37
C GLU A 187 32.05 2.11 30.57
N ASP A 188 30.85 2.55 30.97
CA ASP A 188 29.66 1.70 31.12
C ASP A 188 29.20 1.07 29.79
N ARG A 189 29.29 1.82 28.68
CA ARG A 189 28.91 1.34 27.36
C ARG A 189 29.89 0.26 26.87
N LEU A 190 31.19 0.45 27.12
CA LEU A 190 32.23 -0.53 26.83
C LEU A 190 32.10 -1.78 27.69
N ALA A 191 31.80 -1.64 28.98
CA ALA A 191 31.56 -2.78 29.88
C ALA A 191 30.34 -3.62 29.46
N LYS A 192 29.21 -2.98 29.14
CA LYS A 192 28.03 -3.67 28.60
C LYS A 192 28.34 -4.40 27.29
N ALA A 193 29.13 -3.76 26.43
CA ALA A 193 29.48 -4.33 25.14
C ALA A 193 30.41 -5.54 25.29
N TYR A 194 31.39 -5.49 26.20
CA TYR A 194 32.22 -6.64 26.59
C TYR A 194 31.36 -7.82 27.09
N TYR A 195 30.49 -7.61 28.08
CA TYR A 195 29.71 -8.72 28.66
C TYR A 195 28.62 -9.28 27.74
N SER A 196 28.10 -8.47 26.81
CA SER A 196 27.16 -8.96 25.79
C SER A 196 27.83 -9.78 24.68
N HIS A 197 29.16 -9.68 24.54
CA HIS A 197 29.93 -10.35 23.48
C HIS A 197 30.97 -11.33 24.03
N ASN A 198 31.04 -11.58 25.34
CA ASN A 198 32.07 -12.45 25.94
C ASN A 198 31.96 -13.93 25.55
N GLU A 199 30.84 -14.35 24.97
CA GLU A 199 30.63 -15.68 24.38
C GLU A 199 31.06 -15.75 22.91
N ASN A 200 31.39 -14.61 22.29
CA ASN A 200 31.93 -14.57 20.94
C ASN A 200 33.45 -14.76 21.00
N LEU A 201 33.89 -16.00 20.76
CA LEU A 201 35.30 -16.40 20.75
C LEU A 201 36.18 -15.46 19.90
N LYS A 202 35.71 -15.03 18.73
CA LYS A 202 36.48 -14.14 17.84
C LYS A 202 36.67 -12.74 18.43
N PHE A 203 35.66 -12.24 19.15
CA PHE A 203 35.74 -10.97 19.87
C PHE A 203 36.70 -11.08 21.05
N MET A 204 36.63 -12.18 21.80
CA MET A 204 37.57 -12.43 22.90
C MET A 204 38.99 -12.57 22.38
N ASP A 205 39.24 -13.30 21.28
CA ASP A 205 40.58 -13.45 20.70
C ASP A 205 41.20 -12.11 20.26
N ALA A 206 40.37 -11.15 19.84
CA ALA A 206 40.82 -9.81 19.45
C ALA A 206 41.07 -8.84 20.62
N LEU A 207 40.72 -9.21 21.85
CA LEU A 207 41.06 -8.43 23.04
C LEU A 207 42.49 -8.74 23.49
N SER A 208 43.25 -7.70 23.84
CA SER A 208 44.57 -7.82 24.46
C SER A 208 44.47 -8.59 25.78
N ALA A 209 45.54 -9.25 26.20
CA ALA A 209 45.60 -9.94 27.49
C ALA A 209 45.24 -9.00 28.65
N LYS A 210 45.72 -7.74 28.59
CA LYS A 210 45.37 -6.69 29.54
C LYS A 210 43.89 -6.32 29.52
N ALA A 211 43.26 -6.21 28.34
CA ALA A 211 41.83 -5.95 28.27
C ALA A 211 40.99 -7.11 28.79
N LYS A 212 41.42 -8.35 28.54
CA LYS A 212 40.80 -9.55 29.13
C LYS A 212 40.93 -9.56 30.65
N GLU A 213 42.04 -9.05 31.19
CA GLU A 213 42.31 -8.97 32.63
C GLU A 213 41.58 -7.81 33.32
N ALA A 214 41.58 -6.62 32.71
CA ALA A 214 40.85 -5.44 33.21
C ALA A 214 39.33 -5.67 33.27
N PHE A 215 38.77 -6.40 32.32
CA PHE A 215 37.35 -6.78 32.29
C PHE A 215 37.05 -8.19 32.83
N LYS A 216 38.07 -8.89 33.37
CA LYS A 216 37.90 -10.10 34.20
C LYS A 216 37.33 -9.78 35.57
N ALA A 217 37.36 -8.50 35.98
CA ALA A 217 36.70 -8.03 37.19
C ALA A 217 35.20 -8.38 37.15
N THR A 218 34.68 -8.79 38.31
CA THR A 218 33.28 -9.19 38.49
C THR A 218 32.34 -8.14 37.87
N PRO A 219 31.46 -8.51 36.94
CA PRO A 219 30.58 -7.55 36.28
C PRO A 219 29.81 -6.73 37.31
N ALA A 220 29.71 -5.41 37.10
CA ALA A 220 28.98 -4.53 38.01
C ALA A 220 27.55 -5.04 38.27
N TRP A 221 26.89 -5.61 37.26
CA TRP A 221 25.54 -6.20 37.40
C TRP A 221 25.49 -7.36 38.39
N THR A 222 26.58 -8.11 38.60
CA THR A 222 26.64 -9.26 39.52
C THR A 222 26.59 -8.79 40.97
N LYS A 223 27.31 -7.70 41.30
CA LYS A 223 27.21 -7.04 42.61
C LYS A 223 25.81 -6.47 42.84
N HIS A 224 25.20 -5.86 41.82
CA HIS A 224 23.82 -5.40 41.90
C HIS A 224 22.80 -6.53 42.06
N ALA A 225 23.00 -7.68 41.41
CA ALA A 225 22.13 -8.84 41.58
C ALA A 225 22.20 -9.40 43.01
N LYS A 226 23.42 -9.54 43.56
CA LYS A 226 23.64 -9.90 44.97
C LYS A 226 22.96 -8.92 45.92
N ALA A 227 23.14 -7.61 45.70
CA ALA A 227 22.52 -6.58 46.52
C ALA A 227 20.98 -6.60 46.44
N ILE A 228 20.41 -6.90 45.26
CA ILE A 228 18.96 -7.08 45.10
C ILE A 228 18.46 -8.31 45.84
N ASN A 229 19.18 -9.45 45.76
CA ASN A 229 18.81 -10.66 46.49
C ASN A 229 18.82 -10.41 48.01
N ALA A 230 19.92 -9.86 48.53
CA ALA A 230 20.04 -9.55 49.95
C ALA A 230 19.02 -8.51 50.40
N PHE A 231 18.65 -7.55 49.55
CA PHE A 231 17.58 -6.59 49.89
C PHE A 231 16.23 -7.29 50.03
N VAL A 232 15.91 -8.17 49.07
CA VAL A 232 14.64 -8.92 49.10
C VAL A 232 14.62 -9.91 50.26
N GLU A 233 15.73 -10.56 50.59
CA GLU A 233 15.87 -11.45 51.75
C GLU A 233 15.73 -10.68 53.07
N THR A 234 16.39 -9.52 53.19
CA THR A 234 16.35 -8.71 54.41
C THR A 234 14.98 -8.09 54.65
N TYR A 235 14.32 -7.59 53.60
CA TYR A 235 13.10 -6.77 53.75
C TYR A 235 11.83 -7.45 53.26
N GLY A 236 11.90 -8.66 52.68
CA GLY A 236 10.76 -9.43 52.17
C GLY A 236 10.00 -8.77 51.02
N LYS A 237 10.51 -7.68 50.44
CA LYS A 237 9.83 -6.86 49.44
C LYS A 237 10.78 -6.37 48.36
N LYS A 238 10.22 -6.03 47.20
CA LYS A 238 11.00 -5.43 46.12
C LYS A 238 11.45 -4.00 46.46
N PRO A 239 12.65 -3.57 46.02
CA PRO A 239 13.09 -2.19 46.08
C PRO A 239 12.14 -1.22 45.35
N LYS A 240 11.82 -0.08 45.96
CA LYS A 240 11.04 1.03 45.38
C LYS A 240 11.94 2.17 44.90
N LYS A 241 11.48 2.91 43.88
CA LYS A 241 12.19 4.05 43.28
C LYS A 241 12.45 5.22 44.25
N ASN A 242 11.66 5.35 45.32
CA ASN A 242 11.75 6.43 46.31
C ASN A 242 12.04 5.88 47.72
N GLY A 243 12.68 4.72 47.82
CA GLY A 243 13.01 4.12 49.11
C GLY A 243 14.30 4.71 49.69
N GLU A 244 14.29 4.95 51.00
CA GLU A 244 15.43 5.51 51.75
C GLU A 244 16.37 4.43 52.31
N ARG A 245 15.96 3.16 52.28
CA ARG A 245 16.73 2.05 52.85
C ARG A 245 17.99 1.81 52.03
N THR A 246 19.04 1.37 52.69
CA THR A 246 20.31 1.01 52.02
C THR A 246 20.72 -0.41 52.37
N ILE A 247 21.38 -1.08 51.43
CA ILE A 247 22.08 -2.34 51.69
C ILE A 247 23.54 -2.19 51.33
N GLU A 248 24.41 -2.83 52.12
CA GLU A 248 25.84 -2.86 51.87
C GLU A 248 26.27 -4.26 51.47
N ILE A 249 26.86 -4.39 50.28
CA ILE A 249 27.41 -5.65 49.77
C ILE A 249 28.77 -5.40 49.15
N GLU A 250 29.76 -6.18 49.58
CA GLU A 250 31.12 -6.16 49.00
C GLU A 250 31.71 -4.73 48.92
N GLY A 251 31.51 -3.92 49.98
CA GLY A 251 31.98 -2.53 50.09
C GLY A 251 31.17 -1.49 49.31
N LEU A 252 30.03 -1.88 48.70
CA LEU A 252 29.12 -0.97 48.01
C LEU A 252 27.84 -0.76 48.82
N LYS A 253 27.65 0.47 49.30
CA LYS A 253 26.38 0.92 49.91
C LYS A 253 25.42 1.40 48.81
N LEU A 254 24.35 0.65 48.59
CA LEU A 254 23.34 0.92 47.56
C LEU A 254 22.00 1.25 48.20
N SER A 255 21.38 2.36 47.79
CA SER A 255 20.02 2.72 48.20
C SER A 255 18.96 1.90 47.49
N GLU A 256 17.78 1.80 48.10
CA GLU A 256 16.61 1.11 47.56
C GLU A 256 16.23 1.67 46.18
N ALA A 257 16.33 2.98 45.99
CA ALA A 257 16.15 3.66 44.70
C ALA A 257 17.18 3.22 43.65
N GLN A 258 18.46 3.09 44.04
CA GLN A 258 19.53 2.60 43.18
C GLN A 258 19.32 1.14 42.80
N LEU A 259 18.84 0.29 43.73
CA LEU A 259 18.51 -1.12 43.46
C LEU A 259 17.32 -1.26 42.51
N ALA A 260 16.26 -0.46 42.69
CA ALA A 260 15.09 -0.45 41.81
C ALA A 260 15.48 -0.05 40.37
N SER A 261 16.35 0.95 40.24
CA SER A 261 16.89 1.41 38.96
C SER A 261 17.83 0.37 38.33
N SER A 262 18.66 -0.29 39.14
CA SER A 262 19.55 -1.36 38.69
C SER A 262 18.79 -2.55 38.14
N TYR A 263 17.68 -2.95 38.77
CA TYR A 263 16.82 -4.00 38.24
C TYR A 263 16.25 -3.63 36.86
N GLN A 264 15.72 -2.41 36.69
CA GLN A 264 15.20 -1.97 35.38
C GLN A 264 16.29 -1.89 34.32
N ARG A 265 17.52 -1.51 34.70
CA ARG A 265 18.69 -1.40 33.82
C ARG A 265 19.18 -2.78 33.35
N TYR A 266 19.17 -3.79 34.21
CA TYR A 266 19.79 -5.09 33.94
C TYR A 266 18.82 -6.25 33.67
N LYS A 267 17.50 -6.08 33.83
CA LYS A 267 16.49 -7.14 33.57
C LYS A 267 16.52 -7.76 32.17
N GLY A 268 17.18 -7.12 31.19
CA GLY A 268 17.36 -7.64 29.84
C GLY A 268 18.57 -8.57 29.67
N ILE A 269 19.45 -8.68 30.67
CA ILE A 269 20.63 -9.55 30.66
C ILE A 269 20.23 -10.89 31.28
N SER A 270 20.25 -11.99 30.51
CA SER A 270 19.79 -13.29 31.02
C SER A 270 20.60 -13.75 32.25
N LYS A 271 21.93 -13.60 32.21
CA LYS A 271 22.82 -13.94 33.33
C LYS A 271 22.49 -13.15 34.62
N PHE A 272 22.02 -11.90 34.49
CA PHE A 272 21.55 -11.13 35.64
C PHE A 272 20.26 -11.73 36.20
N THR A 273 19.29 -12.05 35.35
CA THR A 273 18.04 -12.67 35.80
C THR A 273 18.24 -14.07 36.36
N ASP A 274 19.21 -14.83 35.86
CA ASP A 274 19.49 -16.19 36.31
C ASP A 274 20.02 -16.20 37.75
N VAL A 275 20.87 -15.23 38.10
CA VAL A 275 21.50 -15.07 39.43
C VAL A 275 20.55 -14.48 40.49
N LEU A 276 19.38 -13.96 40.11
CA LEU A 276 18.38 -13.54 41.09
C LEU A 276 17.79 -14.74 41.84
N SER A 277 17.64 -14.61 43.17
CA SER A 277 17.01 -15.62 44.03
C SER A 277 15.54 -15.86 43.63
N ALA A 278 14.97 -16.99 44.05
CA ALA A 278 13.56 -17.30 43.76
C ALA A 278 12.62 -16.24 44.35
N GLU A 279 12.96 -15.76 45.55
CA GLU A 279 12.28 -14.70 46.29
C GLU A 279 12.38 -13.37 45.56
N ALA A 280 13.56 -13.00 45.04
CA ALA A 280 13.73 -11.82 44.21
C ALA A 280 12.90 -11.93 42.92
N LYS A 281 13.00 -13.05 42.20
CA LYS A 281 12.19 -13.32 41.00
C LYS A 281 10.69 -13.22 41.28
N LYS A 282 10.23 -13.71 42.43
CA LYS A 282 8.84 -13.64 42.89
C LYS A 282 8.43 -12.21 43.24
N ALA A 283 9.27 -11.46 43.95
CA ALA A 283 9.03 -10.07 44.32
C ALA A 283 8.92 -9.13 43.10
N PHE A 284 9.63 -9.45 42.01
CA PHE A 284 9.56 -8.69 40.76
C PHE A 284 8.56 -9.23 39.73
N LYS A 285 7.96 -10.40 39.96
CA LYS A 285 6.80 -10.89 39.19
C LYS A 285 5.58 -10.04 39.56
N SER A 286 5.20 -9.09 38.72
CA SER A 286 3.91 -8.39 38.87
C SER A 286 2.77 -9.39 38.65
N ALA A 287 1.82 -9.45 39.57
CA ALA A 287 0.53 -10.11 39.32
C ALA A 287 -0.06 -9.58 38.00
N PRO A 288 -0.68 -10.41 37.16
CA PRO A 288 -1.34 -9.95 35.95
C PRO A 288 -2.32 -8.82 36.27
N THR A 289 -2.32 -7.76 35.47
CA THR A 289 -3.17 -6.57 35.69
C THR A 289 -4.65 -6.92 35.84
N TRP A 290 -5.11 -8.01 35.22
CA TRP A 290 -6.49 -8.50 35.32
C TRP A 290 -6.85 -9.05 36.70
N GLU A 291 -5.92 -9.63 37.46
CA GLU A 291 -6.22 -10.26 38.76
C GLU A 291 -6.52 -9.19 39.82
N LYS A 292 -5.78 -8.08 39.76
CA LYS A 292 -6.07 -6.88 40.56
C LYS A 292 -7.43 -6.28 40.21
N SER A 293 -7.74 -6.17 38.91
CA SER A 293 -9.06 -5.70 38.46
C SER A 293 -10.19 -6.61 38.92
N ALA A 294 -10.02 -7.93 38.92
CA ALA A 294 -11.04 -8.86 39.40
C ALA A 294 -11.32 -8.70 40.90
N LYS A 295 -10.27 -8.59 41.72
CA LYS A 295 -10.41 -8.26 43.15
C LYS A 295 -11.12 -6.92 43.34
N ALA A 296 -10.77 -5.93 42.53
CA ALA A 296 -11.34 -4.60 42.64
C ALA A 296 -12.81 -4.53 42.30
N ILE A 297 -13.21 -5.21 41.23
CA ILE A 297 -14.61 -5.37 40.85
C ILE A 297 -15.40 -6.11 41.94
N ASN A 298 -14.85 -7.17 42.52
CA ASN A 298 -15.54 -7.92 43.59
C ASN A 298 -15.78 -7.07 44.85
N ALA A 299 -14.76 -6.33 45.28
CA ALA A 299 -14.85 -5.45 46.44
C ALA A 299 -15.82 -4.28 46.20
N PHE A 300 -15.79 -3.70 44.99
CA PHE A 300 -16.73 -2.63 44.59
C PHE A 300 -18.19 -3.09 44.67
N VAL A 301 -18.47 -4.30 44.20
CA VAL A 301 -19.82 -4.88 44.24
C VAL A 301 -20.27 -5.17 45.68
N LEU A 302 -19.37 -5.61 46.56
CA LEU A 302 -19.69 -5.83 47.98
C LEU A 302 -19.93 -4.53 48.75
N GLU A 303 -19.17 -3.48 48.44
CA GLU A 303 -19.36 -2.15 49.04
C GLU A 303 -20.69 -1.53 48.60
N TYR A 304 -21.07 -1.74 47.34
CA TYR A 304 -22.35 -1.31 46.80
C TYR A 304 -23.55 -1.93 47.54
N GLU A 305 -23.47 -3.23 47.89
CA GLU A 305 -24.54 -3.89 48.65
C GLU A 305 -24.72 -3.32 50.07
N LYS A 306 -23.63 -2.86 50.68
CA LYS A 306 -23.67 -2.28 52.03
C LYS A 306 -24.23 -0.85 52.04
N ASN A 307 -24.07 -0.10 50.96
CA ASN A 307 -24.50 1.30 50.86
C ASN A 307 -25.20 1.63 49.51
N PRO A 308 -26.44 1.15 49.31
CA PRO A 308 -27.18 1.40 48.07
C PRO A 308 -27.66 2.87 47.90
N LYS A 309 -27.66 3.68 48.97
CA LYS A 309 -28.20 5.06 48.99
C LYS A 309 -27.22 6.16 48.58
N LEU A 310 -25.93 5.86 48.37
CA LEU A 310 -24.99 6.85 47.84
C LEU A 310 -25.45 7.26 46.43
N LYS A 311 -25.41 8.56 46.08
CA LYS A 311 -25.85 9.06 44.76
C LYS A 311 -24.94 8.50 43.65
N GLN A 312 -25.53 8.06 42.53
CA GLN A 312 -24.81 7.43 41.41
C GLN A 312 -24.50 8.47 40.31
N GLY A 313 -23.21 8.78 40.16
CA GLY A 313 -22.69 9.67 39.11
C GLY A 313 -21.21 9.94 39.32
N GLY A 314 -20.36 9.42 38.43
CA GLY A 314 -18.99 9.90 38.17
C GLY A 314 -17.89 9.60 39.19
N ASP A 315 -18.12 9.82 40.49
CA ASP A 315 -17.03 10.11 41.43
C ASP A 315 -16.74 9.00 42.45
N ARG A 316 -17.15 7.75 42.17
CA ARG A 316 -16.89 6.65 43.10
C ARG A 316 -15.52 6.04 42.86
N THR A 317 -14.65 6.20 43.86
CA THR A 317 -13.39 5.47 43.97
C THR A 317 -13.55 4.33 44.98
N ILE A 318 -12.88 3.21 44.73
CA ILE A 318 -12.61 2.19 45.74
C ILE A 318 -11.11 2.03 45.88
N GLU A 319 -10.61 2.06 47.12
CA GLU A 319 -9.19 1.88 47.39
C GLU A 319 -8.88 0.41 47.67
N ILE A 320 -8.01 -0.19 46.86
CA ILE A 320 -7.63 -1.59 47.00
C ILE A 320 -6.13 -1.74 46.83
N GLU A 321 -5.50 -2.31 47.85
CA GLU A 321 -4.04 -2.49 47.90
C GLU A 321 -3.27 -1.15 47.70
N GLY A 322 -3.83 -0.02 48.18
CA GLY A 322 -3.25 1.31 48.06
C GLY A 322 -3.45 2.00 46.70
N TYR A 323 -4.41 1.52 45.89
CA TYR A 323 -4.77 2.10 44.60
C TYR A 323 -6.25 2.45 44.57
N GLU A 324 -6.55 3.70 44.23
CA GLU A 324 -7.91 4.13 43.95
C GLU A 324 -8.33 3.71 42.53
N PHE A 325 -9.47 3.03 42.45
CA PHE A 325 -10.10 2.66 41.19
C PHE A 325 -11.42 3.38 41.04
N LEU A 326 -11.55 4.14 39.94
CA LEU A 326 -12.83 4.72 39.58
C LEU A 326 -13.79 3.65 39.06
N GLU A 327 -15.08 3.77 39.38
CA GLU A 327 -16.12 2.88 38.86
C GLU A 327 -16.05 2.70 37.33
N GLN A 328 -15.76 3.78 36.59
CA GLN A 328 -15.58 3.75 35.14
C GLN A 328 -14.38 2.88 34.71
N GLN A 329 -13.27 2.96 35.45
CA GLN A 329 -12.08 2.14 35.18
C GLN A 329 -12.36 0.66 35.46
N LEU A 330 -13.17 0.35 36.47
CA LEU A 330 -13.59 -1.02 36.78
C LEU A 330 -14.53 -1.58 35.70
N ALA A 331 -15.47 -0.76 35.21
CA ALA A 331 -16.35 -1.14 34.10
C ALA A 331 -15.56 -1.40 32.80
N ASP A 332 -14.61 -0.53 32.46
CA ASP A 332 -13.74 -0.71 31.30
C ASP A 332 -12.82 -1.93 31.46
N ALA A 333 -12.32 -2.17 32.68
CA ALA A 333 -11.51 -3.35 32.99
C ALA A 333 -12.34 -4.66 32.86
N TYR A 334 -13.59 -4.66 33.31
CA TYR A 334 -14.50 -5.79 33.11
C TYR A 334 -14.69 -6.06 31.62
N LEU A 335 -15.00 -5.03 30.81
CA LEU A 335 -15.17 -5.19 29.36
C LEU A 335 -13.90 -5.69 28.66
N ARG A 336 -12.72 -5.24 29.12
CA ARG A 336 -11.42 -5.64 28.55
C ARG A 336 -11.06 -7.08 28.86
N TYR A 337 -11.37 -7.56 30.06
CA TYR A 337 -10.94 -8.88 30.54
C TYR A 337 -12.04 -9.92 30.59
N GLN A 338 -13.28 -9.58 30.25
CA GLN A 338 -14.40 -10.52 30.23
C GLN A 338 -14.14 -11.72 29.31
N GLU A 339 -13.30 -11.65 28.29
CA GLU A 339 -12.99 -12.81 27.43
C GLU A 339 -11.92 -13.74 28.04
N ASN A 340 -11.25 -13.33 29.12
CA ASN A 340 -10.29 -14.16 29.83
C ASN A 340 -11.02 -15.12 30.81
N PRO A 341 -10.92 -16.45 30.62
CA PRO A 341 -11.62 -17.42 31.46
C PRO A 341 -11.12 -17.44 32.92
N GLU A 342 -9.84 -17.13 33.16
CA GLU A 342 -9.31 -17.06 34.53
C GLU A 342 -9.82 -15.82 35.27
N PHE A 343 -9.95 -14.70 34.57
CA PHE A 343 -10.58 -13.48 35.10
C PHE A 343 -12.04 -13.74 35.49
N ARG A 344 -12.83 -14.39 34.61
CA ARG A 344 -14.22 -14.77 34.94
C ARG A 344 -14.30 -15.68 36.16
N LYS A 345 -13.44 -16.69 36.26
CA LYS A 345 -13.41 -17.60 37.41
C LYS A 345 -13.15 -16.86 38.73
N LYS A 346 -12.31 -15.83 38.71
CA LYS A 346 -11.96 -15.01 39.89
C LYS A 346 -13.02 -13.98 40.28
N LEU A 347 -13.97 -13.65 39.39
CA LEU A 347 -15.13 -12.83 39.75
C LEU A 347 -16.16 -13.63 40.56
N SER A 348 -16.74 -13.01 41.58
CA SER A 348 -17.86 -13.59 42.34
C SER A 348 -19.11 -13.71 41.46
N ALA A 349 -20.02 -14.63 41.78
CA ALA A 349 -21.26 -14.81 41.01
C ALA A 349 -22.08 -13.50 40.93
N LYS A 350 -22.12 -12.74 42.02
CA LYS A 350 -22.75 -11.42 42.08
C LYS A 350 -22.01 -10.39 41.23
N ALA A 351 -20.67 -10.37 41.24
CA ALA A 351 -19.89 -9.45 40.41
C ALA A 351 -20.04 -9.76 38.90
N ARG A 352 -20.20 -11.03 38.54
CA ARG A 352 -20.58 -11.41 37.16
C ARG A 352 -21.96 -10.86 36.82
N GLY A 353 -22.94 -11.05 37.70
CA GLY A 353 -24.32 -10.57 37.53
C GLY A 353 -24.53 -9.06 37.63
N ALA A 354 -23.62 -8.29 38.23
CA ALA A 354 -23.73 -6.83 38.33
C ALA A 354 -23.36 -6.11 37.02
N PHE A 355 -22.49 -6.70 36.20
CA PHE A 355 -21.98 -6.09 34.96
C PHE A 355 -22.62 -6.67 33.67
N GLU A 356 -23.25 -7.84 33.74
CA GLU A 356 -24.02 -8.49 32.65
C GLU A 356 -25.35 -7.78 32.23
N PRO A 357 -26.10 -7.09 33.12
CA PRO A 357 -27.34 -6.36 32.79
C PRO A 357 -27.12 -5.17 31.85
N PHE A 358 -25.86 -4.72 31.71
CA PHE A 358 -25.55 -3.48 31.03
C PHE A 358 -25.84 -3.53 29.53
N GLY A 359 -25.64 -4.67 28.86
CA GLY A 359 -26.00 -4.83 27.45
C GLY A 359 -27.52 -4.75 27.22
N LYS A 360 -28.32 -5.45 28.02
CA LYS A 360 -29.78 -5.46 27.91
C LYS A 360 -30.40 -4.08 28.17
N LYS A 361 -29.90 -3.35 29.18
CA LYS A 361 -30.35 -1.99 29.49
C LYS A 361 -29.84 -0.97 28.48
N SER A 362 -28.63 -1.12 27.96
CA SER A 362 -28.09 -0.26 26.90
C SER A 362 -28.90 -0.37 25.61
N ALA A 363 -29.38 -1.55 25.23
CA ALA A 363 -30.25 -1.70 24.06
C ALA A 363 -31.59 -0.96 24.25
N LYS A 364 -32.22 -1.06 25.42
CA LYS A 364 -33.44 -0.30 25.75
C LYS A 364 -33.18 1.22 25.74
N ALA A 365 -32.09 1.67 26.34
CA ALA A 365 -31.71 3.08 26.36
C ALA A 365 -31.37 3.61 24.97
N ILE A 366 -30.76 2.81 24.10
CA ILE A 366 -30.54 3.17 22.69
C ILE A 366 -31.88 3.31 21.95
N ASN A 367 -32.82 2.38 22.14
CA ASN A 367 -34.13 2.47 21.50
C ASN A 367 -34.85 3.76 21.92
N ALA A 368 -34.93 4.01 23.22
CA ALA A 368 -35.57 5.20 23.76
C ALA A 368 -34.87 6.49 23.29
N PHE A 369 -33.54 6.48 23.16
CA PHE A 369 -32.80 7.64 22.65
C PHE A 369 -33.14 7.93 21.18
N VAL A 370 -33.14 6.89 20.34
CA VAL A 370 -33.48 7.02 18.92
C VAL A 370 -34.95 7.41 18.74
N GLU A 371 -35.84 6.92 19.59
CA GLU A 371 -37.26 7.30 19.60
C GLU A 371 -37.46 8.76 20.01
N THR A 372 -36.74 9.21 21.05
CA THR A 372 -36.86 10.58 21.56
C THR A 372 -36.26 11.62 20.59
N TYR A 373 -35.10 11.34 20.01
CA TYR A 373 -34.32 12.32 19.24
C TYR A 373 -34.32 12.06 17.72
N GLY A 374 -34.86 10.94 17.25
CA GLY A 374 -34.90 10.57 15.83
C GLY A 374 -33.51 10.28 15.21
N GLU A 375 -32.43 10.35 15.98
CA GLU A 375 -31.06 10.19 15.53
C GLU A 375 -30.27 9.21 16.41
N LYS A 376 -29.13 8.72 15.91
CA LYS A 376 -28.23 7.87 16.71
C LYS A 376 -27.46 8.72 17.74
N PRO A 377 -27.16 8.16 18.93
CA PRO A 377 -26.24 8.74 19.90
C PRO A 377 -24.87 9.12 19.31
N LYS A 378 -24.35 10.30 19.65
CA LYS A 378 -23.05 10.84 19.25
C LYS A 378 -22.02 10.71 20.37
N TYR A 379 -20.74 10.55 19.99
CA TYR A 379 -19.63 10.40 20.96
C TYR A 379 -19.35 11.66 21.80
N ASN A 380 -19.74 12.83 21.29
CA ASN A 380 -19.55 14.13 21.95
C ASN A 380 -20.88 14.72 22.43
N GLY A 381 -21.92 13.90 22.53
CA GLY A 381 -23.22 14.33 23.03
C GLY A 381 -23.25 14.42 24.55
N ASP A 382 -23.85 15.48 25.05
CA ASP A 382 -24.07 15.81 26.47
C ASP A 382 -25.45 15.36 26.98
N ARG A 383 -26.36 15.00 26.07
CA ARG A 383 -27.72 14.54 26.40
C ARG A 383 -27.70 13.25 27.19
N THR A 384 -28.75 13.03 27.98
CA THR A 384 -28.92 11.81 28.77
C THR A 384 -30.33 11.24 28.61
N ILE A 385 -30.46 9.93 28.74
CA ILE A 385 -31.76 9.26 28.84
C ILE A 385 -31.81 8.38 30.08
N GLU A 386 -32.97 8.29 30.71
CA GLU A 386 -33.17 7.48 31.90
C GLU A 386 -34.03 6.26 31.58
N ILE A 387 -33.56 5.08 31.96
CA ILE A 387 -34.29 3.81 31.80
C ILE A 387 -34.17 3.02 33.08
N GLU A 388 -35.32 2.63 33.66
CA GLU A 388 -35.39 1.79 34.87
C GLU A 388 -34.57 2.36 36.05
N GLY A 389 -34.53 3.69 36.21
CA GLY A 389 -33.75 4.39 37.23
C GLY A 389 -32.25 4.57 36.92
N TYR A 390 -31.81 4.23 35.70
CA TYR A 390 -30.42 4.37 35.26
C TYR A 390 -30.29 5.51 34.24
N LYS A 391 -29.45 6.49 34.54
CA LYS A 391 -29.10 7.58 33.63
C LYS A 391 -27.99 7.16 32.67
N PHE A 392 -28.27 7.15 31.38
CA PHE A 392 -27.32 6.89 30.31
C PHE A 392 -26.98 8.19 29.58
N SER A 393 -25.72 8.60 29.62
CA SER A 393 -25.21 9.66 28.74
C SER A 393 -25.18 9.21 27.29
N GLU A 394 -25.43 10.13 26.36
CA GLU A 394 -25.38 9.91 24.92
C GLU A 394 -24.04 9.31 24.47
N GLN A 395 -22.92 9.85 24.97
CA GLN A 395 -21.59 9.31 24.71
C GLN A 395 -21.46 7.81 25.08
N ARG A 396 -22.05 7.40 26.22
CA ARG A 396 -22.05 6.01 26.68
C ARG A 396 -22.88 5.12 25.76
N LEU A 397 -24.02 5.60 25.29
CA LEU A 397 -24.85 4.88 24.31
C LEU A 397 -24.14 4.76 22.94
N ALA A 398 -23.43 5.81 22.51
CA ALA A 398 -22.64 5.79 21.27
C ALA A 398 -21.51 4.75 21.31
N ARG A 399 -20.90 4.53 22.48
CA ARG A 399 -19.88 3.48 22.73
C ARG A 399 -20.48 2.09 22.90
N ALA A 400 -21.69 1.98 23.44
CA ALA A 400 -22.33 0.71 23.71
C ALA A 400 -22.59 -0.08 22.43
N TYR A 401 -23.08 0.57 21.36
CA TYR A 401 -23.41 -0.13 20.13
C TYR A 401 -22.21 -0.86 19.49
N PRO A 402 -21.05 -0.24 19.22
CA PRO A 402 -19.88 -0.95 18.69
C PRO A 402 -19.38 -2.09 19.59
N SER A 403 -19.51 -1.92 20.90
CA SER A 403 -19.03 -2.87 21.91
C SER A 403 -19.90 -4.12 21.98
N TYR A 404 -21.21 -3.98 21.77
CA TYR A 404 -22.17 -5.07 21.86
C TYR A 404 -22.77 -5.48 20.50
N LYS A 405 -22.30 -4.94 19.37
CA LYS A 405 -22.87 -5.23 18.05
C LYS A 405 -22.84 -6.71 17.65
N ASN A 406 -21.93 -7.49 18.24
CA ASN A 406 -21.81 -8.93 18.01
C ASN A 406 -22.56 -9.77 19.07
N ASN A 407 -23.14 -9.13 20.10
CA ASN A 407 -23.92 -9.80 21.12
C ASN A 407 -25.36 -10.00 20.62
N TYR A 408 -25.76 -11.26 20.45
CA TYR A 408 -27.07 -11.63 19.92
C TYR A 408 -28.22 -11.07 20.75
N GLU A 409 -28.15 -11.13 22.08
CA GLU A 409 -29.22 -10.62 22.95
C GLU A 409 -29.36 -9.09 22.88
N PHE A 410 -28.25 -8.38 22.69
CA PHE A 410 -28.25 -6.93 22.48
C PHE A 410 -28.92 -6.56 21.14
N ILE A 411 -28.48 -7.18 20.04
CA ILE A 411 -29.03 -6.92 18.71
C ILE A 411 -30.51 -7.33 18.61
N LYS A 412 -30.91 -8.42 19.25
CA LYS A 412 -32.31 -8.87 19.28
C LYS A 412 -33.22 -7.82 19.95
N LYS A 413 -32.73 -7.13 20.97
CA LYS A 413 -33.49 -6.10 21.71
C LYS A 413 -33.50 -4.71 21.08
N LEU A 414 -32.69 -4.44 20.06
CA LEU A 414 -32.74 -3.16 19.34
C LEU A 414 -33.96 -3.08 18.42
N SER A 415 -34.67 -1.95 18.46
CA SER A 415 -35.79 -1.63 17.56
C SER A 415 -35.33 -1.54 16.11
N ALA A 416 -36.28 -1.59 15.17
CA ALA A 416 -35.97 -1.46 13.74
C ALA A 416 -35.39 -0.07 13.42
N GLU A 417 -35.93 0.95 14.06
CA GLU A 417 -35.53 2.36 13.99
C GLU A 417 -34.12 2.54 14.53
N ALA A 418 -33.80 1.95 15.69
CA ALA A 418 -32.45 1.97 16.23
C ALA A 418 -31.47 1.23 15.30
N LYS A 419 -31.82 0.04 14.82
CA LYS A 419 -31.00 -0.68 13.83
C LYS A 419 -30.76 0.15 12.56
N LYS A 420 -31.76 0.91 12.12
CA LYS A 420 -31.67 1.80 10.95
C LYS A 420 -30.82 3.04 11.23
N ALA A 421 -30.96 3.67 12.40
CA ALA A 421 -30.17 4.82 12.81
C ALA A 421 -28.66 4.48 12.94
N PHE A 422 -28.35 3.26 13.38
CA PHE A 422 -26.97 2.76 13.48
C PHE A 422 -26.43 2.09 12.21
N LYS A 423 -27.27 1.82 11.19
CA LYS A 423 -26.79 1.54 9.84
C LYS A 423 -26.15 2.82 9.32
N SER A 424 -24.82 2.90 9.41
CA SER A 424 -24.07 3.98 8.78
C SER A 424 -24.43 4.01 7.29
N GLU A 425 -24.79 5.19 6.79
CA GLU A 425 -24.71 5.46 5.35
C GLU A 425 -23.32 4.99 4.90
N PRO A 426 -23.22 4.08 3.92
CA PRO A 426 -21.93 3.56 3.51
C PRO A 426 -21.00 4.72 3.17
N ALA A 427 -19.77 4.75 3.71
CA ALA A 427 -18.85 5.87 3.52
C ALA A 427 -18.67 6.27 2.03
N TRP A 428 -18.84 5.32 1.11
CA TRP A 428 -18.80 5.55 -0.33
C TRP A 428 -19.94 6.45 -0.85
N GLN A 429 -21.11 6.51 -0.22
CA GLN A 429 -22.24 7.34 -0.65
C GLN A 429 -21.92 8.83 -0.49
N LYS A 430 -21.39 9.22 0.67
CA LYS A 430 -20.94 10.60 0.93
C LYS A 430 -19.78 10.99 0.01
N LEU A 431 -18.83 10.08 -0.21
CA LEU A 431 -17.74 10.28 -1.16
C LEU A 431 -18.24 10.44 -2.61
N ALA A 432 -19.27 9.70 -3.01
CA ALA A 432 -19.87 9.87 -4.34
C ALA A 432 -20.53 11.26 -4.50
N LYS A 433 -21.24 11.75 -3.47
CA LYS A 433 -21.78 13.12 -3.45
C LYS A 433 -20.66 14.16 -3.57
N ALA A 434 -19.58 14.01 -2.81
CA ALA A 434 -18.44 14.91 -2.86
C ALA A 434 -17.73 14.90 -4.22
N ILE A 435 -17.54 13.73 -4.85
CA ILE A 435 -16.99 13.63 -6.21
C ILE A 435 -17.91 14.34 -7.22
N ASN A 436 -19.22 14.15 -7.12
CA ASN A 436 -20.18 14.84 -8.01
C ASN A 436 -20.09 16.36 -7.87
N ALA A 437 -20.04 16.87 -6.63
CA ALA A 437 -19.89 18.29 -6.37
C ALA A 437 -18.56 18.84 -6.87
N PHE A 438 -17.46 18.11 -6.66
CA PHE A 438 -16.15 18.47 -7.20
C PHE A 438 -16.17 18.59 -8.72
N VAL A 439 -16.67 17.57 -9.43
CA VAL A 439 -16.74 17.59 -10.90
C VAL A 439 -17.69 18.67 -11.40
N LYS A 440 -18.77 18.96 -10.68
CA LYS A 440 -19.68 20.06 -11.01
C LYS A 440 -18.98 21.42 -10.88
N ARG A 441 -18.21 21.62 -9.81
CA ARG A 441 -17.52 22.89 -9.51
C ARG A 441 -16.33 23.15 -10.43
N TYR A 442 -15.47 22.15 -10.61
CA TYR A 442 -14.19 22.32 -11.31
C TYR A 442 -14.19 21.80 -12.75
N GLY A 443 -15.29 21.17 -13.20
CA GLY A 443 -15.41 20.65 -14.57
C GLY A 443 -14.48 19.47 -14.89
N ARG A 444 -13.68 19.00 -13.93
CA ARG A 444 -12.68 17.95 -14.09
C ARG A 444 -12.78 16.92 -12.97
N LYS A 445 -12.23 15.71 -13.19
CA LYS A 445 -12.11 14.72 -12.13
C LYS A 445 -11.06 15.15 -11.09
N PRO A 446 -11.25 14.75 -9.82
CA PRO A 446 -10.19 14.78 -8.82
C PRO A 446 -8.92 14.04 -9.28
N GLN A 447 -7.76 14.63 -9.00
CA GLN A 447 -6.42 14.15 -9.29
C GLN A 447 -5.65 13.83 -7.99
N GLN A 448 -4.66 12.95 -8.10
CA GLN A 448 -3.71 12.73 -7.01
C GLN A 448 -2.67 13.86 -7.06
N ARG A 449 -2.48 14.55 -5.94
CA ARG A 449 -1.77 15.83 -5.70
C ARG A 449 -2.52 17.11 -6.06
N GLY A 450 -3.86 17.06 -6.11
CA GLY A 450 -4.68 18.25 -6.25
C GLY A 450 -4.69 19.08 -4.97
N LYS A 451 -4.80 20.41 -5.10
CA LYS A 451 -4.81 21.34 -3.95
C LYS A 451 -6.22 21.75 -3.55
N GLU A 452 -7.19 21.48 -4.41
CA GLU A 452 -8.57 21.91 -4.25
C GLU A 452 -9.31 21.09 -3.21
N THR A 453 -10.31 21.72 -2.59
CA THR A 453 -11.20 21.08 -1.63
C THR A 453 -12.66 21.29 -2.02
N ILE A 454 -13.52 20.43 -1.49
CA ILE A 454 -14.98 20.55 -1.59
C ILE A 454 -15.58 20.27 -0.22
N GLU A 455 -16.54 21.08 0.21
CA GLU A 455 -17.27 20.84 1.46
C GLU A 455 -18.64 20.24 1.14
N ILE A 456 -18.99 19.14 1.80
CA ILE A 456 -20.29 18.49 1.72
C ILE A 456 -20.77 18.15 3.13
N GLU A 457 -21.94 18.67 3.49
CA GLU A 457 -22.63 18.38 4.75
C GLU A 457 -21.72 18.63 5.98
N GLY A 458 -20.96 19.74 5.98
CA GLY A 458 -20.06 20.13 7.08
C GLY A 458 -18.72 19.36 7.13
N TYR A 459 -18.38 18.59 6.09
CA TYR A 459 -17.11 17.89 5.96
C TYR A 459 -16.35 18.39 4.74
N GLU A 460 -15.11 18.80 4.97
CA GLU A 460 -14.18 19.16 3.90
C GLU A 460 -13.46 17.91 3.36
N PHE A 461 -13.45 17.77 2.03
CA PHE A 461 -12.76 16.70 1.33
C PHE A 461 -11.68 17.30 0.43
N SER A 462 -10.45 16.87 0.60
CA SER A 462 -9.36 17.22 -0.32
C SER A 462 -9.48 16.47 -1.64
N GLU A 463 -9.00 17.08 -2.72
CA GLU A 463 -8.99 16.47 -4.05
C GLU A 463 -8.33 15.08 -4.05
N ASP A 464 -7.19 14.95 -3.37
CA ASP A 464 -6.47 13.68 -3.20
C ASP A 464 -7.31 12.61 -2.54
N SER A 465 -8.07 12.99 -1.51
CA SER A 465 -8.94 12.06 -0.80
C SER A 465 -10.06 11.55 -1.72
N LEU A 466 -10.61 12.42 -2.58
CA LEU A 466 -11.65 12.08 -3.55
C LEU A 466 -11.10 11.23 -4.70
N ALA A 467 -9.90 11.53 -5.20
CA ALA A 467 -9.22 10.73 -6.21
C ALA A 467 -8.97 9.30 -5.70
N ASN A 468 -8.47 9.17 -4.48
CA ASN A 468 -8.25 7.88 -3.83
C ASN A 468 -9.56 7.14 -3.53
N ALA A 469 -10.60 7.88 -3.12
CA ALA A 469 -11.94 7.31 -2.90
C ALA A 469 -12.50 6.69 -4.18
N TYR A 470 -12.38 7.38 -5.31
CA TYR A 470 -12.80 6.82 -6.59
C TYR A 470 -12.03 5.53 -6.90
N VAL A 471 -10.70 5.53 -6.79
CA VAL A 471 -9.89 4.33 -7.05
C VAL A 471 -10.31 3.15 -6.18
N ARG A 472 -10.62 3.41 -4.90
CA ARG A 472 -11.03 2.39 -3.93
C ARG A 472 -12.42 1.82 -4.22
N TYR A 473 -13.36 2.65 -4.66
CA TYR A 473 -14.77 2.25 -4.83
C TYR A 473 -15.20 2.10 -6.28
N LYS A 474 -14.31 2.31 -7.26
CA LYS A 474 -14.64 2.20 -8.69
C LYS A 474 -15.21 0.83 -9.06
N GLU A 475 -14.95 -0.24 -8.32
CA GLU A 475 -15.49 -1.58 -8.63
C GLU A 475 -16.84 -1.85 -7.96
N ASN A 476 -17.26 -0.99 -7.03
CA ASN A 476 -18.57 -1.08 -6.39
C ASN A 476 -19.67 -0.57 -7.36
N PRO A 477 -20.63 -1.42 -7.76
CA PRO A 477 -21.70 -1.03 -8.69
C PRO A 477 -22.63 0.06 -8.13
N GLU A 478 -22.90 0.05 -6.83
CA GLU A 478 -23.78 1.04 -6.19
C GLU A 478 -23.10 2.41 -6.13
N PHE A 479 -21.79 2.44 -5.87
CA PHE A 479 -20.99 3.67 -5.94
C PHE A 479 -21.05 4.28 -7.34
N ARG A 480 -20.83 3.47 -8.38
CA ARG A 480 -20.93 3.95 -9.77
C ARG A 480 -22.31 4.49 -10.11
N LYS A 481 -23.38 3.85 -9.65
CA LYS A 481 -24.77 4.31 -9.87
C LYS A 481 -25.04 5.66 -9.20
N LYS A 482 -24.40 5.96 -8.06
CA LYS A 482 -24.52 7.25 -7.38
C LYS A 482 -23.67 8.38 -7.98
N LEU A 483 -22.73 8.06 -8.88
CA LEU A 483 -22.01 9.10 -9.63
C LEU A 483 -22.90 9.68 -10.73
N SER A 484 -22.93 11.01 -10.80
CA SER A 484 -23.55 11.78 -11.88
C SER A 484 -22.98 11.39 -13.24
N ALA A 485 -23.72 11.64 -14.33
CA ALA A 485 -23.23 11.38 -15.69
C ALA A 485 -21.90 12.11 -15.93
N LYS A 486 -21.84 13.41 -15.61
CA LYS A 486 -20.62 14.23 -15.73
C LYS A 486 -19.44 13.67 -14.94
N ALA A 487 -19.66 13.16 -13.73
CA ALA A 487 -18.61 12.52 -12.94
C ALA A 487 -18.17 11.17 -13.53
N ARG A 488 -19.10 10.32 -13.96
CA ARG A 488 -18.77 9.05 -14.64
C ARG A 488 -17.95 9.31 -15.90
N TRP A 489 -18.34 10.31 -16.68
CA TRP A 489 -17.65 10.76 -17.87
C TRP A 489 -16.23 11.28 -17.58
N ALA A 490 -16.07 12.09 -16.53
CA ALA A 490 -14.76 12.60 -16.10
C ALA A 490 -13.73 11.49 -15.84
N TYR A 491 -14.20 10.34 -15.34
CA TYR A 491 -13.37 9.17 -15.05
C TYR A 491 -13.32 8.12 -16.17
N GLU A 492 -14.09 8.30 -17.25
CA GLU A 492 -14.07 7.37 -18.37
C GLU A 492 -12.69 7.41 -19.07
N PRO A 493 -12.12 6.26 -19.50
CA PRO A 493 -10.84 6.26 -20.21
C PRO A 493 -10.87 7.19 -21.42
N PHE A 494 -9.81 7.98 -21.60
CA PHE A 494 -9.73 9.01 -22.63
C PHE A 494 -10.03 8.46 -24.04
N GLY A 495 -9.54 7.25 -24.37
CA GLY A 495 -9.85 6.60 -25.65
C GLY A 495 -11.35 6.35 -25.88
N LYS A 496 -12.13 5.98 -24.85
CA LYS A 496 -13.58 5.80 -24.99
C LYS A 496 -14.31 7.12 -25.19
N ARG A 497 -13.90 8.16 -24.45
CA ARG A 497 -14.45 9.53 -24.62
C ARG A 497 -14.17 10.06 -26.02
N SER A 498 -12.95 9.87 -26.49
CA SER A 498 -12.51 10.28 -27.83
C SER A 498 -13.32 9.61 -28.93
N VAL A 499 -13.68 8.32 -28.81
CA VAL A 499 -14.55 7.66 -29.80
C VAL A 499 -15.91 8.35 -29.91
N LYS A 500 -16.58 8.63 -28.78
CA LYS A 500 -17.88 9.31 -28.83
C LYS A 500 -17.75 10.70 -29.46
N ALA A 501 -16.73 11.46 -29.05
CA ALA A 501 -16.49 12.80 -29.56
C ALA A 501 -16.12 12.80 -31.06
N ILE A 502 -15.30 11.85 -31.52
CA ILE A 502 -15.00 11.66 -32.94
C ILE A 502 -16.26 11.30 -33.74
N ASN A 503 -17.07 10.36 -33.24
CA ASN A 503 -18.30 9.98 -33.93
C ASN A 503 -19.26 11.17 -34.05
N ALA A 504 -19.40 11.97 -32.99
CA ALA A 504 -20.23 13.15 -32.99
C ALA A 504 -19.67 14.24 -33.91
N PHE A 505 -18.35 14.45 -33.92
CA PHE A 505 -17.68 15.41 -34.80
C PHE A 505 -17.91 15.06 -36.27
N VAL A 506 -17.67 13.80 -36.65
CA VAL A 506 -17.88 13.34 -38.03
C VAL A 506 -19.36 13.41 -38.41
N LEU A 507 -20.28 13.16 -37.48
CA LEU A 507 -21.71 13.31 -37.73
C LEU A 507 -22.08 14.78 -38.02
N GLN A 508 -21.53 15.71 -37.25
CA GLN A 508 -21.83 17.14 -37.37
C GLN A 508 -21.18 17.78 -38.60
N TYR A 509 -19.92 17.47 -38.87
CA TYR A 509 -19.13 18.14 -39.90
C TYR A 509 -18.94 17.33 -41.19
N ASN A 510 -19.34 16.05 -41.22
CA ASN A 510 -19.10 15.13 -42.35
C ASN A 510 -17.63 14.99 -42.79
N GLU A 511 -16.71 15.35 -41.89
CA GLU A 511 -15.27 15.34 -42.14
C GLU A 511 -14.54 14.65 -40.99
N ASN A 512 -13.35 14.12 -41.26
CA ASN A 512 -12.44 13.71 -40.20
C ASN A 512 -11.83 14.95 -39.53
N PRO A 513 -11.65 14.94 -38.20
CA PRO A 513 -10.87 15.93 -37.49
C PRO A 513 -9.47 16.11 -38.09
N LYS A 514 -9.05 17.37 -38.28
CA LYS A 514 -7.74 17.76 -38.81
C LYS A 514 -6.84 18.30 -37.70
N HIS A 515 -5.53 18.14 -37.87
CA HIS A 515 -4.56 18.82 -37.03
C HIS A 515 -4.63 20.34 -37.25
N ASN A 516 -4.45 21.11 -36.18
CA ASN A 516 -4.61 22.58 -36.19
C ASN A 516 -6.01 23.07 -36.56
N GLY A 517 -7.04 22.23 -36.43
CA GLY A 517 -8.43 22.66 -36.63
C GLY A 517 -8.92 23.52 -35.46
N GLU A 518 -9.60 24.62 -35.77
CA GLU A 518 -10.17 25.56 -34.78
C GLU A 518 -11.56 25.13 -34.26
N ARG A 519 -12.18 24.13 -34.89
CA ARG A 519 -13.51 23.66 -34.51
C ARG A 519 -13.44 22.89 -33.19
N SER A 520 -14.56 22.87 -32.46
CA SER A 520 -14.73 22.02 -31.29
C SER A 520 -16.08 21.33 -31.28
N ILE A 521 -16.21 20.33 -30.42
CA ILE A 521 -17.48 19.69 -30.11
C ILE A 521 -17.62 19.48 -28.60
N GLU A 522 -18.80 19.78 -28.06
CA GLU A 522 -19.11 19.56 -26.65
C GLU A 522 -19.86 18.24 -26.44
N ILE A 523 -19.32 17.37 -25.59
CA ILE A 523 -19.94 16.09 -25.23
C ILE A 523 -20.00 15.96 -23.72
N GLU A 524 -21.21 15.86 -23.18
CA GLU A 524 -21.48 15.67 -21.74
C GLU A 524 -20.80 16.75 -20.85
N GLY A 525 -20.74 18.00 -21.32
CA GLY A 525 -20.15 19.13 -20.59
C GLY A 525 -18.62 19.25 -20.72
N TYR A 526 -18.03 18.59 -21.71
CA TYR A 526 -16.61 18.64 -22.04
C TYR A 526 -16.41 19.02 -23.49
N GLU A 527 -15.62 20.07 -23.71
CA GLU A 527 -15.23 20.53 -25.03
C GLU A 527 -14.01 19.72 -25.53
N PHE A 528 -14.10 19.27 -26.77
CA PHE A 528 -13.01 18.60 -27.48
C PHE A 528 -12.66 19.43 -28.72
N SER A 529 -11.44 19.95 -28.77
CA SER A 529 -10.94 20.61 -29.98
C SER A 529 -10.72 19.60 -31.10
N GLU A 530 -10.88 20.03 -32.34
CA GLU A 530 -10.64 19.24 -33.53
C GLU A 530 -9.23 18.63 -33.54
N ASP A 531 -8.22 19.43 -33.18
CA ASP A 531 -6.84 18.96 -33.06
C ASP A 531 -6.69 17.84 -32.00
N SER A 532 -7.37 17.97 -30.86
CA SER A 532 -7.38 16.92 -29.82
C SER A 532 -8.00 15.62 -30.34
N LEU A 533 -9.05 15.71 -31.17
CA LEU A 533 -9.69 14.55 -31.77
C LEU A 533 -8.81 13.90 -32.86
N ALA A 534 -8.13 14.71 -33.68
CA ALA A 534 -7.17 14.23 -34.66
C ALA A 534 -6.01 13.48 -33.98
N ASN A 535 -5.42 14.09 -32.94
CA ASN A 535 -4.39 13.47 -32.11
C ASN A 535 -4.87 12.19 -31.43
N ALA A 536 -6.10 12.17 -30.92
CA ALA A 536 -6.68 10.98 -30.30
C ALA A 536 -6.85 9.85 -31.32
N TYR A 537 -7.32 10.14 -32.53
CA TYR A 537 -7.39 9.12 -33.58
C TYR A 537 -6.01 8.57 -33.91
N VAL A 538 -5.00 9.43 -34.15
CA VAL A 538 -3.63 8.98 -34.47
C VAL A 538 -3.08 8.06 -33.37
N ARG A 539 -3.29 8.43 -32.11
CA ARG A 539 -2.80 7.66 -30.95
C ARG A 539 -3.48 6.31 -30.76
N TYR A 540 -4.77 6.21 -31.09
CA TYR A 540 -5.56 4.99 -30.85
C TYR A 540 -5.94 4.24 -32.12
N LYS A 541 -5.52 4.70 -33.31
CA LYS A 541 -5.86 4.05 -34.58
C LYS A 541 -5.40 2.61 -34.59
N GLU A 542 -4.33 2.21 -33.91
CA GLU A 542 -3.86 0.82 -33.91
C GLU A 542 -4.64 -0.08 -32.93
N ASN A 543 -5.42 0.50 -32.03
CA ASN A 543 -6.23 -0.27 -31.09
C ASN A 543 -7.51 -0.83 -31.77
N PRO A 544 -7.67 -2.16 -31.88
CA PRO A 544 -8.82 -2.75 -32.55
C PRO A 544 -10.15 -2.45 -31.87
N GLU A 545 -10.17 -2.34 -30.53
CA GLU A 545 -11.40 -1.98 -29.80
C GLU A 545 -11.83 -0.53 -30.05
N PHE A 546 -10.86 0.37 -30.24
CA PHE A 546 -11.13 1.76 -30.59
C PHE A 546 -11.77 1.84 -31.98
N ARG A 547 -11.14 1.20 -32.98
CA ARG A 547 -11.67 1.14 -34.35
C ARG A 547 -13.08 0.54 -34.42
N LYS A 548 -13.34 -0.55 -33.69
CA LYS A 548 -14.66 -1.20 -33.68
C LYS A 548 -15.77 -0.31 -33.13
N LYS A 549 -15.46 0.63 -32.23
CA LYS A 549 -16.43 1.54 -31.61
C LYS A 549 -16.66 2.82 -32.43
N LEU A 550 -15.85 3.08 -33.45
CA LEU A 550 -16.13 4.15 -34.42
C LEU A 550 -17.33 3.77 -35.29
N SER A 551 -18.21 4.74 -35.52
CA SER A 551 -19.33 4.59 -36.46
C SER A 551 -18.82 4.26 -37.86
N ALA A 552 -19.65 3.69 -38.74
CA ALA A 552 -19.27 3.45 -40.13
C ALA A 552 -18.83 4.77 -40.79
N LYS A 553 -19.60 5.84 -40.57
CA LYS A 553 -19.31 7.18 -41.07
C LYS A 553 -17.96 7.73 -40.60
N ALA A 554 -17.60 7.50 -39.34
CA ALA A 554 -16.29 7.88 -38.80
C ALA A 554 -15.17 7.00 -39.35
N ARG A 555 -15.35 5.68 -39.43
CA ARG A 555 -14.35 4.78 -40.04
C ARG A 555 -14.06 5.16 -41.49
N TRP A 556 -15.10 5.49 -42.25
CA TRP A 556 -14.97 6.00 -43.61
C TRP A 556 -14.19 7.31 -43.66
N ALA A 557 -14.54 8.30 -42.81
CA ALA A 557 -13.86 9.61 -42.79
C ALA A 557 -12.33 9.49 -42.63
N PHE A 558 -11.86 8.55 -41.80
CA PHE A 558 -10.44 8.32 -41.55
C PHE A 558 -9.78 7.30 -42.49
N GLU A 559 -10.53 6.63 -43.36
CA GLU A 559 -9.95 5.70 -44.31
C GLU A 559 -9.11 6.46 -45.36
N PRO A 560 -7.92 5.97 -45.76
CA PRO A 560 -7.13 6.60 -46.81
C PRO A 560 -7.98 6.85 -48.05
N PHE A 561 -7.87 8.06 -48.61
CA PHE A 561 -8.75 8.50 -49.70
C PHE A 561 -8.79 7.49 -50.86
N TRP A 562 -7.64 6.97 -51.29
CA TRP A 562 -7.56 5.95 -52.35
C TRP A 562 -8.35 4.66 -52.04
N LYS A 563 -8.39 4.20 -50.77
CA LYS A 563 -9.16 3.00 -50.39
C LYS A 563 -10.66 3.25 -50.47
N ARG A 564 -11.11 4.42 -50.01
CA ARG A 564 -12.51 4.87 -50.16
C ARG A 564 -12.90 4.94 -51.63
N SER A 565 -12.05 5.56 -52.45
CA SER A 565 -12.27 5.67 -53.88
C SER A 565 -12.35 4.31 -54.55
N ALA A 566 -11.47 3.36 -54.21
CA ALA A 566 -11.52 2.01 -54.78
C ALA A 566 -12.83 1.29 -54.42
N LYS A 567 -13.28 1.36 -53.16
CA LYS A 567 -14.58 0.81 -52.74
C LYS A 567 -15.75 1.46 -53.48
N ALA A 568 -15.72 2.78 -53.61
CA ALA A 568 -16.77 3.53 -54.29
C ALA A 568 -16.83 3.27 -55.79
N ILE A 569 -15.66 3.14 -56.44
CA ILE A 569 -15.56 2.71 -57.83
C ILE A 569 -16.07 1.28 -58.00
N ASN A 570 -15.72 0.36 -57.11
CA ASN A 570 -16.19 -1.03 -57.19
C ASN A 570 -17.71 -1.10 -57.07
N ALA A 571 -18.30 -0.39 -56.11
CA ALA A 571 -19.75 -0.36 -55.96
C ALA A 571 -20.42 0.32 -57.16
N PHE A 572 -19.85 1.42 -57.67
CA PHE A 572 -20.37 2.10 -58.86
C PHE A 572 -20.36 1.19 -60.09
N VAL A 573 -19.26 0.46 -60.28
CA VAL A 573 -19.13 -0.52 -61.36
C VAL A 573 -20.12 -1.67 -61.18
N LEU A 574 -20.37 -2.13 -59.95
CA LEU A 574 -21.35 -3.18 -59.69
C LEU A 574 -22.79 -2.70 -59.94
N GLU A 575 -23.12 -1.47 -59.58
CA GLU A 575 -24.48 -0.92 -59.72
C GLU A 575 -24.78 -0.50 -61.17
N TYR A 576 -23.82 0.10 -61.87
CA TYR A 576 -24.03 0.69 -63.20
C TYR A 576 -23.36 -0.06 -64.35
N GLU A 577 -22.57 -1.11 -64.05
CA GLU A 577 -21.81 -1.93 -65.01
C GLU A 577 -20.90 -1.12 -65.95
N LYS A 578 -20.53 0.09 -65.55
CA LYS A 578 -19.82 1.06 -66.38
C LYS A 578 -18.73 1.77 -65.58
N LYS A 579 -17.71 2.26 -66.29
CA LYS A 579 -16.67 3.10 -65.68
C LYS A 579 -17.25 4.49 -65.37
N PRO A 580 -16.94 5.08 -64.20
CA PRO A 580 -17.28 6.47 -63.90
C PRO A 580 -16.61 7.41 -64.90
N LYS A 581 -17.35 8.43 -65.36
CA LYS A 581 -16.87 9.44 -66.32
C LYS A 581 -16.81 10.84 -65.70
N GLN A 582 -15.91 11.67 -66.21
CA GLN A 582 -15.91 13.10 -65.87
C GLN A 582 -17.18 13.75 -66.42
N GLY A 583 -17.88 14.53 -65.58
CA GLY A 583 -19.14 15.18 -65.94
C GLY A 583 -20.39 14.31 -65.87
N GLY A 584 -20.33 13.15 -65.20
CA GLY A 584 -21.51 12.32 -64.94
C GLY A 584 -22.29 12.77 -63.70
N ASP A 585 -23.62 12.72 -63.78
CA ASP A 585 -24.53 13.17 -62.70
C ASP A 585 -24.92 12.04 -61.72
N ARG A 586 -24.45 10.82 -61.97
CA ARG A 586 -24.80 9.65 -61.15
C ARG A 586 -24.08 9.69 -59.83
N THR A 587 -24.68 9.06 -58.83
CA THR A 587 -24.17 9.11 -57.47
C THR A 587 -24.33 7.75 -56.82
N ILE A 588 -23.35 7.34 -56.04
CA ILE A 588 -23.44 6.14 -55.22
C ILE A 588 -23.26 6.49 -53.75
N GLU A 589 -24.06 5.87 -52.88
CA GLU A 589 -23.95 6.07 -51.44
C GLU A 589 -23.23 4.89 -50.79
N ILE A 590 -22.15 5.17 -50.07
CA ILE A 590 -21.39 4.15 -49.33
C ILE A 590 -21.12 4.65 -47.92
N GLU A 591 -21.50 3.83 -46.94
CA GLU A 591 -21.28 4.12 -45.51
C GLU A 591 -21.82 5.51 -45.09
N GLY A 592 -22.89 6.00 -45.74
CA GLY A 592 -23.51 7.30 -45.49
C GLY A 592 -22.84 8.48 -46.20
N TYR A 593 -21.99 8.22 -47.20
CA TYR A 593 -21.36 9.24 -48.04
C TYR A 593 -21.80 9.11 -49.49
N LYS A 594 -22.35 10.19 -50.02
CA LYS A 594 -22.70 10.34 -51.43
C LYS A 594 -21.44 10.65 -52.24
N CYS A 595 -21.08 9.76 -53.16
CA CYS A 595 -19.95 9.89 -54.07
C CYS A 595 -20.47 10.18 -55.47
N LEU A 596 -20.08 11.30 -56.07
CA LEU A 596 -20.47 11.66 -57.43
C LEU A 596 -19.61 10.91 -58.46
N GLU A 597 -20.19 10.56 -59.61
CA GLU A 597 -19.50 9.84 -60.69
C GLU A 597 -18.26 10.59 -61.16
N ASP A 598 -18.33 11.91 -61.31
CA ASP A 598 -17.21 12.75 -61.72
C ASP A 598 -16.05 12.70 -60.71
N GLN A 599 -16.35 12.68 -59.42
CA GLN A 599 -15.38 12.54 -58.33
C GLN A 599 -14.71 11.16 -58.36
N LEU A 600 -15.48 10.10 -58.64
CA LEU A 600 -14.94 8.75 -58.79
C LEU A 600 -14.02 8.63 -60.01
N ALA A 601 -14.38 9.26 -61.12
CA ALA A 601 -13.56 9.32 -62.32
C ALA A 601 -12.23 10.05 -62.06
N ARG A 602 -12.27 11.20 -61.37
CA ARG A 602 -11.07 11.95 -60.96
C ARG A 602 -10.22 11.13 -60.00
N ALA A 603 -10.82 10.52 -58.98
CA ALA A 603 -10.11 9.72 -58.00
C ALA A 603 -9.42 8.50 -58.63
N TYR A 604 -10.06 7.86 -59.61
CA TYR A 604 -9.41 6.82 -60.41
C TYR A 604 -8.17 7.36 -61.12
N GLN A 605 -8.28 8.48 -61.84
CA GLN A 605 -7.13 9.06 -62.55
C GLN A 605 -5.97 9.44 -61.63
N THR A 606 -6.27 9.97 -60.45
CA THR A 606 -5.26 10.36 -59.45
C THR A 606 -4.53 9.15 -58.83
N HIS A 607 -5.20 8.01 -58.69
CA HIS A 607 -4.65 6.84 -57.99
C HIS A 607 -4.35 5.64 -58.88
N LYS A 608 -4.64 5.71 -60.17
CA LYS A 608 -4.45 4.60 -61.12
C LYS A 608 -3.02 4.07 -61.17
N GLU A 609 -2.01 4.82 -60.75
CA GLU A 609 -0.61 4.38 -60.76
C GLU A 609 -0.21 3.65 -59.47
N LYS A 610 -0.98 3.83 -58.40
CA LYS A 610 -0.71 3.21 -57.10
C LYS A 610 -1.07 1.72 -57.13
N SER A 611 -0.09 0.84 -56.91
CA SER A 611 -0.26 -0.62 -56.92
C SER A 611 -1.37 -1.07 -55.96
N GLU A 612 -1.33 -0.59 -54.71
CA GLU A 612 -2.33 -0.93 -53.68
C GLU A 612 -3.77 -0.55 -54.10
N PHE A 613 -3.93 0.55 -54.85
CA PHE A 613 -5.22 0.99 -55.36
C PHE A 613 -5.70 0.07 -56.48
N LYS A 614 -4.83 -0.28 -57.42
CA LYS A 614 -5.14 -1.27 -58.47
C LYS A 614 -5.57 -2.58 -57.85
N ASP A 615 -4.86 -3.05 -56.82
CA ASP A 615 -5.15 -4.33 -56.17
C ASP A 615 -6.51 -4.31 -55.46
N ALA A 616 -6.88 -3.18 -54.85
CA ALA A 616 -8.16 -2.98 -54.18
C ALA A 616 -9.39 -2.87 -55.12
N LEU A 617 -9.18 -2.69 -56.43
CA LEU A 617 -10.29 -2.73 -57.40
C LEU A 617 -10.82 -4.16 -57.60
N SER A 618 -12.14 -4.30 -57.75
CA SER A 618 -12.79 -5.58 -58.05
C SER A 618 -12.38 -6.07 -59.43
N THR A 619 -12.63 -7.35 -59.71
CA THR A 619 -12.35 -7.95 -61.02
C THR A 619 -13.12 -7.25 -62.13
N GLU A 620 -14.37 -6.88 -61.86
CA GLU A 620 -15.28 -6.17 -62.75
C GLU A 620 -14.76 -4.76 -63.04
N ALA A 621 -14.34 -4.03 -62.00
CA ALA A 621 -13.73 -2.71 -62.16
C ALA A 621 -12.43 -2.83 -62.97
N LYS A 622 -11.53 -3.76 -62.61
CA LYS A 622 -10.29 -4.01 -63.34
C LYS A 622 -10.53 -4.32 -64.82
N LYS A 623 -11.55 -5.12 -65.17
CA LYS A 623 -11.92 -5.41 -66.56
C LYS A 623 -12.30 -4.16 -67.33
N LEU A 624 -13.19 -3.34 -66.77
CA LEU A 624 -13.63 -2.09 -67.41
C LEU A 624 -12.49 -1.09 -67.61
N PHE A 625 -11.56 -1.02 -66.66
CA PHE A 625 -10.41 -0.10 -66.71
C PHE A 625 -9.20 -0.63 -67.50
N ARG A 626 -9.07 -1.94 -67.72
CA ARG A 626 -8.01 -2.56 -68.57
C ARG A 626 -8.22 -2.35 -70.06
N SER A 627 -9.42 -1.94 -70.48
CA SER A 627 -9.85 -1.88 -71.89
C SER A 627 -9.12 -0.85 -72.78
N TRP A 628 -8.10 -0.12 -72.30
CA TRP A 628 -7.41 0.92 -73.06
C TRP A 628 -5.92 0.65 -73.35
N GLY A 629 -5.39 -0.53 -73.01
CA GLY A 629 -3.95 -0.82 -73.16
C GLY A 629 -3.54 -1.64 -74.38
N LYS A 630 -4.47 -2.23 -75.13
CA LYS A 630 -4.16 -2.99 -76.36
C LYS A 630 -5.25 -2.79 -77.39
N ILE A 631 -5.20 -1.67 -78.10
CA ILE A 631 -5.39 -1.78 -79.55
C ILE A 631 -4.17 -2.57 -80.00
N SER A 632 -4.31 -3.88 -80.18
CA SER A 632 -3.23 -4.65 -80.79
C SER A 632 -2.95 -4.03 -82.15
N CYS A 633 -1.68 -3.79 -82.50
CA CYS A 633 -1.30 -3.29 -83.82
C CYS A 633 -1.93 -4.07 -85.00
N LYS A 634 -2.43 -5.29 -84.75
CA LYS A 634 -3.25 -6.07 -85.69
C LYS A 634 -4.55 -5.40 -86.17
N ALA A 635 -5.10 -4.44 -85.44
CA ALA A 635 -6.33 -3.72 -85.83
C ALA A 635 -6.06 -2.39 -86.56
N LEU A 636 -4.80 -1.99 -86.71
CA LEU A 636 -4.39 -0.80 -87.48
C LEU A 636 -3.80 -1.16 -88.87
N THR A 637 -3.66 -2.46 -89.17
CA THR A 637 -3.19 -3.00 -90.45
C THR A 637 -4.27 -3.75 -91.23
N GLN A 638 -5.54 -3.63 -90.83
CA GLN A 638 -6.73 -3.90 -91.64
C GLN A 638 -7.43 -2.57 -91.87
#